data_AF-A0A0Q3QIN2-F1
#
_entry.id   AF-A0A0Q3QIN2-F1
#
_cell.length_a   1.000
_cell.length_b   1.000
_cell.length_c   1.000
_cell.angle_alpha   90.00
_cell.angle_beta   90.00
_cell.angle_gamma   90.00
#
_symmetry.space_group_name_H-M   'P 1'
#
loop_
_entity.id
_entity.type
_entity.pdbx_description
1 polymer ?
#
loop_
_entity_poly.entity_id
_entity_poly.type
_entity_poly.pdbx_seq_one_letter_code
_entity_poly.pdbx_strand_id
1 'polypeptide(L)'
;MEVGGGSHEEEEEEEVPAAVVYCAVGKDGGREWKANLRWVLANFPHRSRRRFSLVLAHVHRPPHRVNMMGAWVPVSQLAEHEVAAYSKLEEDRASRALDDLLHICTSQRVRARKVIVSADDAARGLVRLADDHAVAELVMGAASDRAYTRKMCAPRSKKAVTVQRKANPACRIWFLCKGNLICTREADEVGLNRAEPSTSSSSPSPRSSSAVSDCSRSKPSMPFGMHESASAGPTTLRRRTSSRDADSDNATDHNGAEDDHLGHDASSSSAAAAADVVGAFFSTAPAASGLRDAEDQDSPAPSHHGSSDGAGEMDDDALYERLKEALVEARNLRHEAYEETRRRQKADRDLAHASRMAKEAESSWQGEARRRKETEERLARERVAMEQDRRDLDGILEKIMEVDGRSAELELQIADSERAMSQLDVRLSESYGVLDALRLECERREEPATAGEPSVPEVDVAEQSMSFWRLGLSELEEATGHFNESARIGGGGVYRGSLRGMSVAVRMVSPEVAVDEARFTRAVEAMSRARHPGLVTFLGACPEARAVVHELVPGGSLEDRLEGKEAPTLSWQARCGVAYRTCSALAYILSTGAVHGDVRPANILLEDEGCSSSKLAGFGTRGLVAAKERRRPGGVDVAYVDPRCLATGEPTPRSDVHALGVVLLRLVTGKPAFEARKAARDAAAGSTPWHEAVGHAGAGGWPVERATEVALLGLKCCAGDEDEDVAGGGATAEQLLEEARGVLEAATMAAPGRTWSSLSSASGAGSESGGGAPSYFLCPILKEVMRDPQIAGDGFTYEAEAMREWLGSGHDTSPMTNLKLPTDELLPNHALRAAIQEWRHTTTPGTSSASSDRFH
;
A
#
# COMPACT_ATOMS: atom_id res chain seq x y z
N MET A 1 57.65 6.43 46.26
CA MET A 1 57.21 7.80 46.59
C MET A 1 55.94 8.05 45.79
N GLU A 2 54.87 8.41 46.48
CA GLU A 2 53.56 8.62 45.87
C GLU A 2 53.54 9.86 44.96
N VAL A 3 52.65 9.83 43.96
CA VAL A 3 52.23 11.01 43.21
C VAL A 3 50.88 11.43 43.79
N GLY A 4 50.86 12.53 44.55
CA GLY A 4 49.67 12.98 45.25
C GLY A 4 48.60 13.49 44.28
N GLY A 5 47.42 12.87 44.29
CA GLY A 5 46.21 13.44 43.68
C GLY A 5 45.62 14.49 44.61
N GLY A 6 45.51 15.74 44.14
CA GLY A 6 44.80 16.80 44.86
C GLY A 6 43.29 16.61 44.74
N SER A 7 42.59 16.48 45.87
CA SER A 7 41.13 16.49 45.92
C SER A 7 40.62 17.91 45.63
N HIS A 8 39.88 18.08 44.53
CA HIS A 8 38.96 19.21 44.41
C HIS A 8 37.68 18.88 45.19
N GLU A 9 37.29 19.80 46.06
CA GLU A 9 35.99 19.78 46.73
C GLU A 9 34.92 20.21 45.71
N GLU A 10 33.95 19.34 45.43
CA GLU A 10 32.81 19.69 44.56
C GLU A 10 31.74 20.41 45.42
N GLU A 11 31.40 21.64 45.05
CA GLU A 11 30.36 22.42 45.72
C GLU A 11 28.97 21.83 45.43
N GLU A 12 28.21 21.44 46.46
CA GLU A 12 26.85 20.93 46.32
C GLU A 12 25.87 22.06 45.91
N GLU A 13 25.67 22.28 44.60
CA GLU A 13 24.55 23.10 44.11
C GLU A 13 23.21 22.42 44.49
N GLU A 14 22.33 23.12 45.21
CA GLU A 14 20.95 22.66 45.48
C GLU A 14 20.22 22.36 44.14
N GLU A 15 19.87 21.09 43.86
CA GLU A 15 19.13 20.71 42.63
C GLU A 15 17.69 21.28 42.67
N VAL A 16 17.53 22.54 42.26
CA VAL A 16 16.23 23.20 42.15
C VAL A 16 15.35 22.41 41.17
N PRO A 17 14.15 21.95 41.59
CA PRO A 17 13.40 20.94 40.85
C PRO A 17 13.07 21.37 39.41
N ALA A 18 13.40 20.48 38.47
CA ALA A 18 13.11 20.64 37.05
C ALA A 18 11.60 20.65 36.80
N ALA A 19 11.11 21.59 36.00
CA ALA A 19 9.70 21.65 35.61
C ALA A 19 9.31 20.34 34.87
N VAL A 20 8.14 19.78 35.18
CA VAL A 20 7.68 18.49 34.64
C VAL A 20 6.53 18.71 33.66
N VAL A 21 6.77 18.43 32.38
CA VAL A 21 5.77 18.57 31.30
C VAL A 21 5.25 17.19 30.93
N TYR A 22 3.93 16.97 31.04
CA TYR A 22 3.28 15.72 30.62
C TYR A 22 2.78 15.82 29.18
N CYS A 23 2.94 14.76 28.39
CA CYS A 23 2.71 14.75 26.95
C CYS A 23 1.86 13.52 26.57
N ALA A 24 0.58 13.73 26.26
CA ALA A 24 -0.43 12.68 26.09
C ALA A 24 -0.43 12.04 24.68
N VAL A 25 0.17 10.84 24.58
CA VAL A 25 0.44 10.13 23.32
C VAL A 25 -0.75 9.26 22.86
N GLY A 26 -1.08 9.34 21.57
CA GLY A 26 -2.09 8.47 20.93
C GLY A 26 -1.61 7.03 20.67
N LYS A 27 -2.54 6.11 20.36
CA LYS A 27 -2.28 4.65 20.26
C LYS A 27 -1.18 4.28 19.24
N ASP A 28 -1.02 5.06 18.17
CA ASP A 28 -0.21 4.66 17.02
C ASP A 28 1.19 5.31 16.96
N GLY A 29 1.59 6.12 17.97
CA GLY A 29 2.92 6.76 18.04
C GLY A 29 3.34 7.63 16.84
N GLY A 30 2.39 7.95 15.96
CA GLY A 30 2.66 8.21 14.54
C GLY A 30 3.27 9.58 14.19
N ARG A 31 3.33 9.86 12.89
CA ARG A 31 3.94 11.09 12.32
C ARG A 31 3.40 12.38 12.95
N GLU A 32 2.12 12.44 13.29
CA GLU A 32 1.53 13.59 14.00
C GLU A 32 2.20 13.83 15.36
N TRP A 33 2.38 12.78 16.16
CA TRP A 33 2.97 12.94 17.48
C TRP A 33 4.47 13.24 17.42
N LYS A 34 5.19 12.68 16.45
CA LYS A 34 6.58 13.08 16.16
C LYS A 34 6.69 14.54 15.69
N ALA A 35 5.63 15.17 15.19
CA ALA A 35 5.58 16.61 14.94
C ALA A 35 5.25 17.42 16.20
N ASN A 36 4.24 17.00 16.97
CA ASN A 36 3.86 17.63 18.25
C ASN A 36 5.02 17.61 19.27
N LEU A 37 5.76 16.51 19.38
CA LEU A 37 6.92 16.37 20.25
C LEU A 37 8.05 17.34 19.87
N ARG A 38 8.33 17.53 18.57
CA ARG A 38 9.31 18.54 18.11
C ARG A 38 8.87 19.96 18.48
N TRP A 39 7.58 20.27 18.44
CA TRP A 39 7.07 21.56 18.91
C TRP A 39 7.33 21.75 20.42
N VAL A 40 7.08 20.72 21.24
CA VAL A 40 7.37 20.76 22.69
C VAL A 40 8.86 20.97 22.94
N LEU A 41 9.72 20.17 22.32
CA LEU A 41 11.18 20.25 22.48
C LEU A 41 11.75 21.60 22.00
N ALA A 42 11.08 22.31 21.08
CA ALA A 42 11.47 23.65 20.64
C ALA A 42 10.91 24.80 21.51
N ASN A 43 9.70 24.68 22.08
CA ASN A 43 9.01 25.83 22.70
C ASN A 43 9.19 25.94 24.22
N PHE A 44 9.39 24.83 24.93
CA PHE A 44 9.58 24.84 26.39
C PHE A 44 10.98 25.33 26.84
N PRO A 45 12.13 24.94 26.24
CA PRO A 45 13.45 25.35 26.74
C PRO A 45 13.76 26.85 26.57
N HIS A 46 12.97 27.59 25.80
CA HIS A 46 13.12 29.04 25.64
C HIS A 46 12.28 29.87 26.62
N ARG A 47 11.38 29.24 27.39
CA ARG A 47 10.52 29.95 28.37
C ARG A 47 11.00 29.81 29.81
N SER A 48 11.47 28.63 30.20
CA SER A 48 12.09 28.41 31.51
C SER A 48 13.62 28.48 31.38
N ARG A 49 14.28 29.34 32.15
CA ARG A 49 15.76 29.32 32.32
C ARG A 49 16.22 28.15 33.21
N ARG A 50 15.56 26.99 33.10
CA ARG A 50 15.78 25.79 33.91
C ARG A 50 15.70 24.56 33.02
N ARG A 51 16.44 23.51 33.37
CA ARG A 51 16.22 22.18 32.78
C ARG A 51 14.78 21.76 33.08
N PHE A 52 14.06 21.25 32.09
CA PHE A 52 12.75 20.63 32.26
C PHE A 52 12.84 19.13 31.98
N SER A 53 11.89 18.37 32.51
CA SER A 53 11.75 16.93 32.28
C SER A 53 10.42 16.64 31.60
N LEU A 54 10.41 15.60 30.75
CA LEU A 54 9.25 15.25 29.93
C LEU A 54 8.67 13.89 30.37
N VAL A 55 7.36 13.82 30.54
CA VAL A 55 6.65 12.57 30.81
C VAL A 55 5.76 12.22 29.63
N LEU A 56 6.14 11.20 28.87
CA LEU A 56 5.32 10.67 27.79
C LEU A 56 4.24 9.76 28.38
N ALA A 57 3.01 10.25 28.41
CA ALA A 57 1.87 9.57 29.01
C ALA A 57 1.00 8.92 27.93
N HIS A 58 0.80 7.61 27.99
CA HIS A 58 -0.20 6.91 27.18
C HIS A 58 -1.33 6.39 28.06
N VAL A 59 -2.58 6.49 27.59
CA VAL A 59 -3.70 5.79 28.22
C VAL A 59 -4.13 4.62 27.35
N HIS A 60 -3.71 3.43 27.77
CA HIS A 60 -4.18 2.17 27.21
C HIS A 60 -5.67 2.02 27.52
N ARG A 61 -6.41 1.45 26.57
CA ARG A 61 -7.81 1.04 26.77
C ARG A 61 -7.86 -0.47 26.58
N PRO A 62 -8.37 -1.25 27.54
CA PRO A 62 -8.58 -2.66 27.32
C PRO A 62 -9.54 -2.85 26.13
N PRO A 63 -9.31 -3.85 25.26
CA PRO A 63 -10.18 -4.11 24.13
C PRO A 63 -11.54 -4.66 24.58
N HIS A 64 -12.61 -4.35 23.85
CA HIS A 64 -13.90 -5.04 24.00
C HIS A 64 -14.06 -6.22 23.03
N ARG A 65 -13.25 -6.24 21.96
CA ARG A 65 -13.12 -7.33 21.00
C ARG A 65 -11.64 -7.54 20.67
N VAL A 66 -11.18 -8.79 20.68
CA VAL A 66 -9.83 -9.20 20.33
C VAL A 66 -9.87 -9.80 18.92
N ASN A 67 -8.81 -9.60 18.14
CA ASN A 67 -8.68 -10.27 16.84
C ASN A 67 -7.89 -11.59 17.02
N MET A 68 -8.59 -12.71 16.96
CA MET A 68 -8.03 -14.07 16.98
C MET A 68 -8.12 -14.64 15.57
N MET A 69 -6.97 -15.00 14.97
CA MET A 69 -6.89 -15.64 13.64
C MET A 69 -7.64 -14.91 12.49
N GLY A 70 -7.90 -13.60 12.62
CA GLY A 70 -8.64 -12.79 11.65
C GLY A 70 -10.08 -12.46 12.08
N ALA A 71 -10.65 -13.20 13.03
CA ALA A 71 -12.00 -12.99 13.56
C ALA A 71 -12.00 -12.06 14.79
N TRP A 72 -12.97 -11.15 14.87
CA TRP A 72 -13.11 -10.20 15.99
C TRP A 72 -13.98 -10.75 17.11
N VAL A 73 -13.41 -11.58 17.97
CA VAL A 73 -14.11 -12.23 19.10
C VAL A 73 -14.36 -11.23 20.25
N PRO A 74 -15.59 -11.11 20.80
CA PRO A 74 -15.86 -10.38 22.04
C PRO A 74 -15.03 -10.89 23.22
N VAL A 75 -14.55 -10.00 24.09
CA VAL A 75 -13.76 -10.38 25.28
C VAL A 75 -14.55 -11.25 26.27
N SER A 76 -15.88 -11.19 26.26
CA SER A 76 -16.76 -12.08 27.04
C SER A 76 -16.81 -13.54 26.55
N GLN A 77 -16.18 -13.87 25.42
CA GLN A 77 -16.12 -15.22 24.84
C GLN A 77 -14.70 -15.83 24.88
N LEU A 78 -13.75 -15.17 25.54
CA LEU A 78 -12.35 -15.59 25.64
C LEU A 78 -11.97 -15.91 27.08
N ALA A 79 -11.01 -16.81 27.27
CA ALA A 79 -10.50 -17.14 28.59
C ALA A 79 -9.64 -15.99 29.15
N GLU A 80 -9.67 -15.80 30.47
CA GLU A 80 -9.00 -14.66 31.15
C GLU A 80 -7.50 -14.55 30.80
N HIS A 81 -6.82 -15.69 30.61
CA HIS A 81 -5.41 -15.74 30.25
C HIS A 81 -5.13 -15.25 28.82
N GLU A 82 -6.05 -15.46 27.87
CA GLU A 82 -5.96 -14.94 26.50
C GLU A 82 -6.17 -13.43 26.47
N VAL A 83 -7.18 -12.96 27.23
CA VAL A 83 -7.48 -11.53 27.40
C VAL A 83 -6.30 -10.81 28.05
N ALA A 84 -5.67 -11.41 29.07
CA ALA A 84 -4.45 -10.90 29.70
C ALA A 84 -3.26 -10.90 28.74
N ALA A 85 -3.04 -11.97 27.98
CA ALA A 85 -1.95 -12.06 27.00
C ALA A 85 -2.09 -11.01 25.89
N TYR A 86 -3.29 -10.80 25.35
CA TYR A 86 -3.54 -9.79 24.33
C TYR A 86 -3.46 -8.36 24.88
N SER A 87 -3.95 -8.11 26.09
CA SER A 87 -3.82 -6.80 26.75
C SER A 87 -2.34 -6.45 26.96
N LYS A 88 -1.53 -7.41 27.43
CA LYS A 88 -0.08 -7.28 27.54
C LYS A 88 0.59 -7.01 26.18
N LEU A 89 0.15 -7.66 25.10
CA LEU A 89 0.66 -7.42 23.74
C LEU A 89 0.35 -5.99 23.24
N GLU A 90 -0.81 -5.44 23.58
CA GLU A 90 -1.16 -4.04 23.30
C GLU A 90 -0.36 -3.05 24.17
N GLU A 91 -0.14 -3.35 25.45
CA GLU A 91 0.72 -2.56 26.34
C GLU A 91 2.18 -2.57 25.87
N ASP A 92 2.73 -3.72 25.48
CA ASP A 92 4.07 -3.84 24.88
C ASP A 92 4.17 -3.06 23.56
N ARG A 93 3.11 -3.03 22.74
CA ARG A 93 3.05 -2.24 21.51
C ARG A 93 3.06 -0.74 21.81
N ALA A 94 2.29 -0.28 22.80
CA ALA A 94 2.32 1.10 23.26
C ALA A 94 3.68 1.47 23.88
N SER A 95 4.25 0.57 24.69
CA SER A 95 5.56 0.71 25.34
C SER A 95 6.67 0.95 24.31
N ARG A 96 6.76 0.10 23.27
CA ARG A 96 7.70 0.29 22.14
C ARG A 96 7.48 1.63 21.42
N ALA A 97 6.23 2.02 21.17
CA ALA A 97 5.90 3.31 20.54
C ALA A 97 6.27 4.53 21.40
N LEU A 98 6.37 4.38 22.73
CA LEU A 98 6.90 5.40 23.63
C LEU A 98 8.43 5.42 23.66
N ASP A 99 9.10 4.26 23.60
CA ASP A 99 10.58 4.20 23.56
C ASP A 99 11.15 4.86 22.31
N ASP A 100 10.47 4.68 21.17
CA ASP A 100 10.70 5.37 19.90
C ASP A 100 10.72 6.91 20.02
N LEU A 101 9.96 7.45 20.98
CA LEU A 101 9.83 8.87 21.28
C LEU A 101 10.80 9.31 22.39
N LEU A 102 11.10 8.44 23.36
CA LEU A 102 12.15 8.67 24.36
C LEU A 102 13.52 8.80 23.68
N HIS A 103 13.83 7.97 22.68
CA HIS A 103 15.07 8.09 21.90
C HIS A 103 15.22 9.47 21.22
N ILE A 104 14.11 10.05 20.73
CA ILE A 104 14.09 11.41 20.17
C ILE A 104 14.35 12.48 21.25
N CYS A 105 13.90 12.27 22.49
CA CYS A 105 14.18 13.18 23.60
C CYS A 105 15.64 13.08 24.08
N THR A 106 16.17 11.86 24.20
CA THR A 106 17.55 11.58 24.60
C THR A 106 18.56 12.17 23.60
N SER A 107 18.31 12.03 22.29
CA SER A 107 19.17 12.64 21.26
C SER A 107 19.16 14.18 21.28
N GLN A 108 18.14 14.81 21.89
CA GLN A 108 18.07 16.25 22.14
C GLN A 108 18.45 16.63 23.60
N ARG A 109 19.06 15.71 24.36
CA ARG A 109 19.54 15.90 25.74
C ARG A 109 18.45 16.27 26.76
N VAL A 110 17.18 15.92 26.52
CA VAL A 110 16.06 16.16 27.45
C VAL A 110 15.80 14.90 28.30
N ARG A 111 15.79 15.06 29.63
CA ARG A 111 15.49 13.98 30.61
C ARG A 111 14.00 13.59 30.48
N ALA A 112 13.72 12.46 29.83
CA ALA A 112 12.35 12.00 29.56
C ALA A 112 12.06 10.61 30.18
N ARG A 113 10.81 10.37 30.58
CA ARG A 113 10.30 9.06 31.06
C ARG A 113 8.94 8.72 30.45
N LYS A 114 8.61 7.43 30.36
CA LYS A 114 7.28 6.95 29.92
C LYS A 114 6.38 6.59 31.10
N VAL A 115 5.07 6.79 30.93
CA VAL A 115 4.00 6.37 31.85
C VAL A 115 2.87 5.78 31.00
N ILE A 116 2.36 4.61 31.39
CA ILE A 116 1.18 3.98 30.79
C ILE A 116 0.13 3.82 31.89
N VAL A 117 -1.11 4.22 31.60
CA VAL A 117 -2.28 4.07 32.49
C VAL A 117 -3.34 3.27 31.75
N SER A 118 -3.95 2.28 32.39
CA SER A 118 -5.10 1.55 31.82
C SER A 118 -6.41 2.21 32.26
N ALA A 119 -7.28 2.56 31.31
CA ALA A 119 -8.63 3.07 31.59
C ALA A 119 -9.55 2.95 30.36
N ASP A 120 -10.77 2.43 30.55
CA ASP A 120 -11.83 2.25 29.53
C ASP A 120 -12.05 3.49 28.66
N ASP A 121 -12.04 4.68 29.29
CA ASP A 121 -12.01 5.95 28.57
C ASP A 121 -10.74 6.76 28.83
N ALA A 122 -9.90 6.86 27.80
CA ALA A 122 -8.71 7.70 27.77
C ALA A 122 -8.90 9.20 28.09
N ALA A 123 -10.11 9.79 28.04
CA ALA A 123 -10.29 11.16 28.56
C ALA A 123 -10.46 11.15 30.08
N ARG A 124 -11.21 10.19 30.64
CA ARG A 124 -11.22 9.93 32.10
C ARG A 124 -9.84 9.56 32.62
N GLY A 125 -9.08 8.72 31.91
CA GLY A 125 -7.73 8.31 32.28
C GLY A 125 -6.71 9.45 32.25
N LEU A 126 -6.81 10.39 31.29
CA LEU A 126 -5.98 11.59 31.28
C LEU A 126 -6.35 12.59 32.38
N VAL A 127 -7.63 12.65 32.80
CA VAL A 127 -8.05 13.45 33.96
C VAL A 127 -7.50 12.84 35.25
N ARG A 128 -7.69 11.52 35.47
CA ARG A 128 -7.08 10.79 36.61
C ARG A 128 -5.58 11.02 36.67
N LEU A 129 -4.85 10.78 35.58
CA LEU A 129 -3.41 11.04 35.49
C LEU A 129 -3.02 12.50 35.81
N ALA A 130 -3.87 13.48 35.50
CA ALA A 130 -3.63 14.88 35.85
C ALA A 130 -3.82 15.16 37.34
N ASP A 131 -4.80 14.51 37.98
CA ASP A 131 -5.08 14.62 39.41
C ASP A 131 -4.08 13.80 40.26
N ASP A 132 -3.90 12.51 39.94
CA ASP A 132 -3.06 11.53 40.64
C ASP A 132 -1.57 11.93 40.69
N HIS A 133 -1.09 12.69 39.70
CA HIS A 133 0.28 13.20 39.62
C HIS A 133 0.38 14.73 39.74
N ALA A 134 -0.69 15.42 40.14
CA ALA A 134 -0.74 16.88 40.32
C ALA A 134 -0.11 17.66 39.13
N VAL A 135 -0.53 17.33 37.91
CA VAL A 135 0.13 17.74 36.66
C VAL A 135 -0.03 19.25 36.42
N ALA A 136 1.06 20.00 36.61
CA ALA A 136 1.09 21.44 36.34
C ALA A 136 0.96 21.79 34.86
N GLU A 137 1.62 21.06 33.96
CA GLU A 137 1.55 21.28 32.50
C GLU A 137 1.30 19.98 31.73
N LEU A 138 0.24 19.96 30.91
CA LEU A 138 -0.18 18.86 30.05
C LEU A 138 -0.24 19.30 28.58
N VAL A 139 0.33 18.50 27.67
CA VAL A 139 0.29 18.71 26.22
C VAL A 139 -0.49 17.57 25.57
N MET A 140 -1.49 17.87 24.73
CA MET A 140 -2.32 16.85 24.09
C MET A 140 -2.82 17.21 22.69
N GLY A 141 -3.31 16.22 21.94
CA GLY A 141 -3.88 16.41 20.60
C GLY A 141 -5.25 17.10 20.59
N ALA A 142 -5.39 18.18 19.81
CA ALA A 142 -6.60 19.01 19.71
C ALA A 142 -7.74 18.36 18.90
N ALA A 143 -7.38 17.57 17.88
CA ALA A 143 -8.27 16.89 16.94
C ALA A 143 -7.63 15.57 16.47
N SER A 144 -8.38 14.77 15.70
CA SER A 144 -7.79 13.75 14.83
C SER A 144 -7.52 14.32 13.44
N ASP A 145 -6.66 13.66 12.68
CA ASP A 145 -6.20 14.03 11.33
C ASP A 145 -7.32 14.53 10.39
N ARG A 146 -8.49 13.86 10.42
CA ARG A 146 -9.68 14.15 9.58
C ARG A 146 -10.51 15.35 10.05
N ALA A 147 -10.31 15.82 11.29
CA ALA A 147 -11.07 16.93 11.89
C ALA A 147 -10.26 18.23 12.03
N TYR A 148 -8.95 18.19 11.74
CA TYR A 148 -8.07 19.36 11.72
C TYR A 148 -8.41 20.31 10.57
N THR A 149 -8.41 21.62 10.83
CA THR A 149 -8.42 22.67 9.79
C THR A 149 -7.42 23.75 10.14
N ARG A 150 -6.76 24.37 9.15
CA ARG A 150 -5.76 25.45 9.36
C ARG A 150 -6.31 26.72 10.04
N LYS A 151 -7.63 26.81 10.26
CA LYS A 151 -8.33 27.93 10.91
C LYS A 151 -8.94 27.56 12.28
N MET A 152 -8.66 26.36 12.82
CA MET A 152 -9.21 25.97 14.13
C MET A 152 -8.50 26.71 15.28
N CYS A 153 -9.29 27.19 16.25
CA CYS A 153 -8.83 27.91 17.44
C CYS A 153 -9.29 27.25 18.77
N ALA A 154 -9.90 26.06 18.67
CA ALA A 154 -10.44 25.29 19.79
C ALA A 154 -10.32 23.78 19.49
N PRO A 155 -10.25 22.91 20.52
CA PRO A 155 -10.18 21.46 20.29
C PRO A 155 -11.51 20.92 19.75
N ARG A 156 -11.43 19.98 18.80
CA ARG A 156 -12.59 19.32 18.16
C ARG A 156 -12.73 17.85 18.53
N SER A 157 -11.69 17.25 19.11
CA SER A 157 -11.76 15.87 19.63
C SER A 157 -12.65 15.81 20.87
N LYS A 158 -13.65 14.90 20.89
CA LYS A 158 -14.48 14.63 22.08
C LYS A 158 -13.62 14.35 23.33
N LYS A 159 -12.46 13.71 23.16
CA LYS A 159 -11.49 13.46 24.25
C LYS A 159 -10.90 14.77 24.76
N ALA A 160 -10.37 15.61 23.85
CA ALA A 160 -9.75 16.89 24.19
C ALA A 160 -10.72 17.86 24.86
N VAL A 161 -11.94 18.00 24.34
CA VAL A 161 -13.01 18.82 24.96
C VAL A 161 -13.41 18.29 26.34
N THR A 162 -13.39 16.97 26.55
CA THR A 162 -13.67 16.36 27.87
C THR A 162 -12.56 16.65 28.87
N VAL A 163 -11.28 16.48 28.48
CA VAL A 163 -10.14 16.81 29.35
C VAL A 163 -10.11 18.32 29.65
N GLN A 164 -10.31 19.19 28.66
CA GLN A 164 -10.38 20.65 28.83
C GLN A 164 -11.43 21.08 29.87
N ARG A 165 -12.53 20.33 29.99
CA ARG A 165 -13.65 20.61 30.91
C ARG A 165 -13.58 19.90 32.27
N LYS A 166 -12.71 18.92 32.45
CA LYS A 166 -12.73 18.01 33.62
C LYS A 166 -11.39 17.82 34.31
N ALA A 167 -10.27 18.11 33.66
CA ALA A 167 -8.97 18.10 34.32
C ALA A 167 -8.88 19.23 35.34
N ASN A 168 -8.08 19.03 36.39
CA ASN A 168 -7.83 19.98 37.47
C ASN A 168 -7.72 21.45 36.98
N PRO A 169 -8.42 22.44 37.56
CA PRO A 169 -8.30 23.84 37.14
C PRO A 169 -6.85 24.34 37.18
N ALA A 170 -6.02 23.88 38.12
CA ALA A 170 -4.61 24.24 38.25
C ALA A 170 -3.67 23.63 37.17
N CYS A 171 -4.16 22.68 36.36
CA CYS A 171 -3.38 22.08 35.26
C CYS A 171 -3.46 22.94 34.00
N ARG A 172 -2.33 23.48 33.51
CA ARG A 172 -2.26 24.19 32.22
C ARG A 172 -2.25 23.20 31.06
N ILE A 173 -3.13 23.36 30.07
CA ILE A 173 -3.28 22.39 28.96
C ILE A 173 -3.02 23.01 27.59
N TRP A 174 -2.02 22.48 26.89
CA TRP A 174 -1.62 22.89 25.53
C TRP A 174 -2.24 21.94 24.50
N PHE A 175 -3.04 22.47 23.56
CA PHE A 175 -3.70 21.70 22.52
C PHE A 175 -2.96 21.84 21.18
N LEU A 176 -2.28 20.77 20.75
CA LEU A 176 -1.48 20.73 19.52
C LEU A 176 -2.16 19.91 18.41
N CYS A 177 -1.84 20.19 17.15
CA CYS A 177 -2.09 19.29 16.05
C CYS A 177 -1.08 19.52 14.92
N LYS A 178 -0.47 18.44 14.40
CA LYS A 178 0.54 18.49 13.32
C LYS A 178 1.72 19.44 13.61
N GLY A 179 2.16 19.54 14.86
CA GLY A 179 3.22 20.44 15.29
C GLY A 179 2.84 21.92 15.38
N ASN A 180 1.54 22.26 15.33
CA ASN A 180 1.04 23.62 15.52
C ASN A 180 0.24 23.72 16.83
N LEU A 181 0.40 24.82 17.56
CA LEU A 181 -0.45 25.16 18.72
C LEU A 181 -1.81 25.69 18.22
N ILE A 182 -2.89 25.12 18.75
CA ILE A 182 -4.27 25.55 18.45
C ILE A 182 -4.76 26.55 19.51
N CYS A 183 -4.61 26.19 20.78
CA CYS A 183 -5.02 26.98 21.94
C CYS A 183 -4.41 26.40 23.21
N THR A 184 -4.46 27.18 24.28
CA THR A 184 -4.06 26.77 25.64
C THR A 184 -5.24 26.99 26.58
N ARG A 185 -5.49 26.04 27.49
CA ARG A 185 -6.25 26.31 28.72
C ARG A 185 -5.24 26.74 29.77
N GLU A 186 -5.37 27.97 30.25
CA GLU A 186 -4.58 28.47 31.37
C GLU A 186 -4.99 27.81 32.69
N ALA A 187 -4.10 27.88 33.69
CA ALA A 187 -4.38 27.42 35.03
C ALA A 187 -5.10 28.52 35.83
N ASP A 188 -6.19 28.18 36.51
CA ASP A 188 -6.88 29.12 37.39
C ASP A 188 -6.17 29.14 38.76
N GLU A 189 -5.45 30.22 39.08
CA GLU A 189 -4.69 30.36 40.35
C GLU A 189 -5.57 30.54 41.61
N VAL A 190 -6.90 30.34 41.50
CA VAL A 190 -7.88 30.53 42.58
C VAL A 190 -8.56 29.19 42.89
N GLY A 191 -7.83 28.29 43.57
CA GLY A 191 -8.32 26.93 43.88
C GLY A 191 -7.95 26.34 45.24
N LEU A 192 -6.91 26.84 45.93
CA LEU A 192 -6.50 26.34 47.25
C LEU A 192 -7.21 27.07 48.41
N ASN A 193 -8.55 27.02 48.46
CA ASN A 193 -9.25 27.32 49.71
C ASN A 193 -10.69 26.75 49.83
N ARG A 194 -10.81 25.79 50.75
CA ARG A 194 -11.97 25.51 51.63
C ARG A 194 -13.21 24.78 51.06
N ALA A 195 -13.75 23.89 51.90
CA ALA A 195 -15.02 23.21 51.75
C ALA A 195 -16.18 23.90 52.49
N GLU A 196 -17.40 23.62 52.02
CA GLU A 196 -18.72 23.87 52.65
C GLU A 196 -19.15 25.33 52.96
N PRO A 197 -20.47 25.63 52.93
CA PRO A 197 -20.96 26.98 52.67
C PRO A 197 -21.25 27.83 53.92
N SER A 198 -21.04 29.14 53.82
CA SER A 198 -21.64 30.15 54.73
C SER A 198 -21.75 31.54 54.07
N THR A 199 -22.99 32.02 53.97
CA THR A 199 -23.49 33.41 53.94
C THR A 199 -22.53 34.63 53.87
N SER A 200 -22.92 35.62 53.02
CA SER A 200 -22.58 37.07 53.09
C SER A 200 -21.11 37.49 52.82
N SER A 201 -20.78 38.69 52.34
CA SER A 201 -21.52 39.73 51.56
C SER A 201 -20.56 40.80 51.02
N SER A 202 -20.94 41.48 49.91
CA SER A 202 -20.43 42.78 49.42
C SER A 202 -18.95 42.96 48.99
N SER A 203 -18.78 43.68 47.88
CA SER A 203 -17.54 44.16 47.24
C SER A 203 -16.90 45.36 48.01
N PRO A 204 -15.69 45.90 47.67
CA PRO A 204 -15.27 46.30 46.30
C PRO A 204 -13.77 46.15 45.91
N SER A 205 -13.52 46.53 44.65
CA SER A 205 -12.27 46.75 43.88
C SER A 205 -11.28 47.76 44.55
N PRO A 206 -10.05 48.10 44.03
CA PRO A 206 -9.66 48.14 42.59
C PRO A 206 -8.16 47.97 42.16
N ARG A 207 -7.92 48.00 40.83
CA ARG A 207 -6.68 48.42 40.11
C ARG A 207 -5.44 47.50 40.28
N SER A 208 -4.40 47.57 39.43
CA SER A 208 -4.07 48.44 38.27
C SER A 208 -3.28 47.69 37.19
N SER A 209 -3.43 48.07 35.91
CA SER A 209 -2.53 47.68 34.82
C SER A 209 -2.32 48.79 33.77
N SER A 210 -1.06 49.04 33.44
CA SER A 210 -0.54 49.86 32.32
C SER A 210 0.99 49.67 32.31
N ALA A 211 1.73 49.68 31.21
CA ALA A 211 1.41 49.79 29.77
C ALA A 211 2.24 48.70 29.01
N VAL A 212 2.21 48.48 27.69
CA VAL A 212 2.11 49.42 26.55
C VAL A 212 1.38 48.84 25.33
N SER A 213 0.75 49.79 24.61
CA SER A 213 0.46 49.90 23.18
C SER A 213 0.50 48.65 22.28
N ASP A 214 -0.57 48.21 21.59
CA ASP A 214 -1.67 48.88 20.84
C ASP A 214 -1.30 49.30 19.41
N CYS A 215 -2.11 48.83 18.45
CA CYS A 215 -2.54 49.63 17.30
C CYS A 215 -3.89 49.07 16.81
N SER A 216 -4.95 49.89 16.82
CA SER A 216 -6.34 49.40 16.79
C SER A 216 -7.34 50.33 16.08
N ARG A 217 -8.53 49.80 15.74
CA ARG A 217 -9.84 50.49 15.54
C ARG A 217 -10.92 49.40 15.27
N SER A 218 -12.09 49.31 15.94
CA SER A 218 -13.12 50.29 16.38
C SER A 218 -13.87 50.93 15.20
N LYS A 219 -15.22 51.13 15.18
CA LYS A 219 -16.40 50.90 16.09
C LYS A 219 -17.68 51.21 15.24
N PRO A 220 -18.95 51.41 15.74
CA PRO A 220 -19.64 51.13 17.02
C PRO A 220 -20.96 50.32 16.82
N SER A 221 -22.03 50.54 17.62
CA SER A 221 -23.29 49.75 17.66
C SER A 221 -24.52 50.51 18.24
N MET A 222 -25.71 49.87 18.22
CA MET A 222 -26.99 50.21 18.94
C MET A 222 -27.86 51.36 18.32
N PRO A 223 -29.17 51.56 18.68
CA PRO A 223 -29.94 51.00 19.83
C PRO A 223 -31.46 50.64 19.63
N PHE A 224 -32.09 50.07 20.70
CA PHE A 224 -33.53 49.97 21.09
C PHE A 224 -34.63 49.49 20.08
N GLY A 225 -35.75 48.86 20.47
CA GLY A 225 -36.19 48.31 21.79
C GLY A 225 -37.70 47.93 21.86
N MET A 226 -38.10 47.19 22.91
CA MET A 226 -39.48 46.98 23.47
C MET A 226 -40.60 46.31 22.64
N HIS A 227 -41.14 45.17 23.12
CA HIS A 227 -42.51 45.09 23.69
C HIS A 227 -42.81 43.77 24.44
N GLU A 228 -43.79 43.79 25.36
CA GLU A 228 -44.26 42.66 26.22
C GLU A 228 -45.56 42.02 25.69
N SER A 229 -45.89 40.75 26.02
CA SER A 229 -46.81 40.33 27.13
C SER A 229 -46.75 38.78 27.26
N ALA A 230 -46.82 38.10 28.43
CA ALA A 230 -47.84 38.06 29.49
C ALA A 230 -49.22 37.50 29.00
N SER A 231 -49.90 36.54 29.65
CA SER A 231 -49.62 35.75 30.87
C SER A 231 -50.59 34.53 31.06
N ALA A 232 -50.48 33.84 32.21
CA ALA A 232 -51.45 32.92 32.86
C ALA A 232 -51.43 31.39 32.54
N GLY A 233 -51.38 30.60 33.62
CA GLY A 233 -51.84 29.20 33.71
C GLY A 233 -53.17 29.15 34.51
N PRO A 234 -53.42 28.19 35.45
CA PRO A 234 -52.58 27.10 35.99
C PRO A 234 -53.33 25.72 35.88
N THR A 235 -53.42 24.71 36.79
CA THR A 235 -53.02 24.47 38.21
C THR A 235 -53.06 22.96 38.58
N THR A 236 -52.13 22.48 39.42
CA THR A 236 -52.25 21.31 40.36
C THR A 236 -52.44 19.87 39.80
N LEU A 237 -52.19 18.73 40.51
CA LEU A 237 -51.82 18.46 41.92
C LEU A 237 -51.03 17.11 42.12
N ARG A 238 -50.05 17.07 43.05
CA ARG A 238 -49.53 15.90 43.87
C ARG A 238 -48.99 14.60 43.18
N ARG A 239 -47.73 14.18 43.48
CA ARG A 239 -47.25 13.17 44.50
C ARG A 239 -47.72 11.70 44.25
N ARG A 240 -46.88 10.65 44.37
CA ARG A 240 -45.77 10.42 45.33
C ARG A 240 -44.77 9.30 44.90
N THR A 241 -43.46 9.55 45.07
CA THR A 241 -42.31 8.66 45.43
C THR A 241 -42.35 7.11 45.34
N SER A 242 -41.49 6.52 44.50
CA SER A 242 -40.61 5.32 44.72
C SER A 242 -39.93 4.96 43.36
N SER A 243 -38.62 4.99 43.11
CA SER A 243 -37.42 4.33 43.72
C SER A 243 -37.15 2.91 43.19
N ARG A 244 -35.93 2.67 42.66
CA ARG A 244 -35.33 1.37 42.25
C ARG A 244 -35.95 0.71 41.01
N ASP A 245 -35.25 -0.07 40.19
CA ASP A 245 -33.79 -0.26 39.92
C ASP A 245 -33.68 -0.57 38.39
N ALA A 246 -32.63 -0.13 37.67
CA ALA A 246 -31.48 -0.92 37.18
C ALA A 246 -31.73 -2.00 36.08
N ASP A 247 -30.79 -2.02 35.12
CA ASP A 247 -30.33 -3.14 34.27
C ASP A 247 -31.16 -3.72 33.09
N SER A 248 -30.40 -4.34 32.16
CA SER A 248 -30.73 -5.09 30.93
C SER A 248 -31.46 -4.30 29.81
N ASP A 249 -30.96 -4.16 28.57
CA ASP A 249 -30.31 -5.07 27.59
C ASP A 249 -31.23 -6.14 26.96
N ASN A 250 -30.97 -6.38 25.67
CA ASN A 250 -31.59 -7.35 24.73
C ASN A 250 -33.07 -7.12 24.35
N ALA A 251 -33.58 -7.66 23.22
CA ALA A 251 -32.99 -7.99 21.92
C ALA A 251 -34.11 -8.40 20.93
N THR A 252 -33.77 -8.49 19.63
CA THR A 252 -34.34 -9.40 18.60
C THR A 252 -35.83 -9.31 18.16
N ASP A 253 -35.99 -9.49 16.83
CA ASP A 253 -37.05 -10.17 16.07
C ASP A 253 -38.47 -9.57 15.86
N HIS A 254 -38.79 -9.36 14.57
CA HIS A 254 -39.81 -10.09 13.77
C HIS A 254 -41.06 -10.68 14.47
N ASN A 255 -42.29 -10.66 13.92
CA ASN A 255 -42.74 -10.51 12.52
C ASN A 255 -44.28 -10.19 12.45
N GLY A 256 -44.81 -9.82 11.27
CA GLY A 256 -46.27 -9.65 10.99
C GLY A 256 -46.78 -8.20 11.16
N ALA A 257 -47.53 -7.58 10.23
CA ALA A 257 -48.92 -7.87 9.78
C ALA A 257 -49.96 -7.56 10.88
N GLU A 258 -51.05 -6.82 10.66
CA GLU A 258 -52.01 -6.85 9.53
C GLU A 258 -52.32 -5.48 8.86
N ASP A 259 -53.29 -5.46 7.92
CA ASP A 259 -53.71 -4.35 7.04
C ASP A 259 -54.53 -3.21 7.69
N ASP A 260 -54.70 -2.10 6.97
CA ASP A 260 -56.07 -1.57 6.73
C ASP A 260 -56.20 -0.79 5.38
N HIS A 261 -57.44 -0.60 4.95
CA HIS A 261 -57.91 -0.58 3.56
C HIS A 261 -57.88 0.75 2.73
N LEU A 262 -57.66 0.55 1.42
CA LEU A 262 -58.36 1.17 0.24
C LEU A 262 -58.19 2.66 -0.14
N GLY A 263 -58.05 2.89 -1.45
CA GLY A 263 -58.07 4.24 -2.06
C GLY A 263 -57.71 4.26 -3.56
N HIS A 264 -58.47 3.58 -4.42
CA HIS A 264 -58.32 3.68 -5.88
C HIS A 264 -58.95 4.99 -6.40
N ASP A 265 -58.25 5.73 -7.26
CA ASP A 265 -58.71 5.92 -8.65
C ASP A 265 -57.60 6.45 -9.58
N ALA A 266 -57.83 6.39 -10.89
CA ALA A 266 -56.80 6.64 -11.92
C ALA A 266 -57.27 7.58 -13.06
N SER A 267 -56.38 7.80 -14.04
CA SER A 267 -56.58 8.55 -15.31
C SER A 267 -56.37 10.08 -15.24
N SER A 268 -56.02 10.79 -16.31
CA SER A 268 -54.84 10.70 -17.22
C SER A 268 -55.05 11.59 -18.46
N SER A 269 -54.03 12.35 -18.89
CA SER A 269 -53.96 13.07 -20.19
C SER A 269 -55.01 14.19 -20.39
N SER A 270 -54.88 15.18 -21.30
CA SER A 270 -53.83 15.64 -22.25
C SER A 270 -53.98 17.19 -22.39
N ALA A 271 -53.23 18.01 -23.13
CA ALA A 271 -52.13 17.88 -24.12
C ALA A 271 -51.25 19.18 -24.01
N ALA A 272 -50.35 19.61 -24.91
CA ALA A 272 -49.87 19.15 -26.22
C ALA A 272 -48.38 19.55 -26.47
N ALA A 273 -47.79 19.00 -27.54
CA ALA A 273 -46.48 19.33 -28.11
C ALA A 273 -46.32 20.84 -28.48
N ALA A 274 -45.15 21.48 -28.53
CA ALA A 274 -43.73 21.13 -28.79
C ALA A 274 -43.25 21.29 -30.26
N ALA A 275 -42.27 22.20 -30.45
CA ALA A 275 -41.38 22.49 -31.60
C ALA A 275 -40.37 23.56 -31.11
N ASP A 276 -39.03 23.37 -31.15
CA ASP A 276 -38.08 23.60 -32.27
C ASP A 276 -37.86 25.09 -32.64
N VAL A 277 -36.65 25.62 -32.97
CA VAL A 277 -35.29 25.02 -33.10
C VAL A 277 -34.15 26.07 -32.95
N VAL A 278 -32.94 25.60 -32.60
CA VAL A 278 -31.55 26.17 -32.70
C VAL A 278 -31.31 27.60 -33.27
N GLY A 279 -30.47 28.42 -32.57
CA GLY A 279 -29.29 29.03 -33.22
C GLY A 279 -28.83 30.49 -32.95
N ALA A 280 -27.50 30.63 -32.70
CA ALA A 280 -26.56 31.68 -33.17
C ALA A 280 -26.53 33.17 -32.64
N PHE A 281 -25.53 33.43 -31.77
CA PHE A 281 -24.37 34.35 -31.94
C PHE A 281 -24.45 35.89 -32.15
N PHE A 282 -23.42 36.58 -31.59
CA PHE A 282 -23.06 38.03 -31.61
C PHE A 282 -24.11 39.01 -31.00
N SER A 283 -23.83 39.94 -30.07
CA SER A 283 -22.69 40.80 -29.69
C SER A 283 -22.79 42.23 -30.23
N THR A 284 -23.01 43.21 -29.34
CA THR A 284 -22.32 44.52 -29.23
C THR A 284 -22.92 45.36 -28.09
N ALA A 285 -22.29 46.48 -27.73
CA ALA A 285 -22.63 47.31 -26.56
C ALA A 285 -23.57 48.49 -26.89
N PRO A 286 -24.33 49.02 -25.91
CA PRO A 286 -25.07 50.27 -26.08
C PRO A 286 -24.16 51.49 -25.92
N ALA A 287 -24.19 52.40 -26.90
CA ALA A 287 -23.70 53.76 -26.77
C ALA A 287 -24.81 54.69 -26.24
N ALA A 288 -24.44 55.85 -25.70
CA ALA A 288 -25.40 56.82 -25.18
C ALA A 288 -26.02 57.69 -26.30
N SER A 289 -27.30 58.03 -26.17
CA SER A 289 -27.90 59.34 -26.54
C SER A 289 -29.39 59.40 -26.26
N GLY A 290 -29.90 60.60 -25.99
CA GLY A 290 -31.31 60.95 -26.19
C GLY A 290 -32.27 60.66 -25.04
N LEU A 291 -32.55 61.70 -24.24
CA LEU A 291 -33.85 61.89 -23.59
C LEU A 291 -34.35 63.29 -23.94
N ARG A 292 -35.64 63.38 -24.25
CA ARG A 292 -36.37 64.61 -24.56
C ARG A 292 -37.57 64.72 -23.64
N ASP A 293 -37.88 65.95 -23.28
CA ASP A 293 -39.21 66.52 -23.14
C ASP A 293 -40.27 65.70 -22.37
N ALA A 294 -40.49 66.11 -21.12
CA ALA A 294 -41.78 65.96 -20.45
C ALA A 294 -42.02 67.23 -19.62
N GLU A 295 -43.03 68.01 -19.99
CA GLU A 295 -43.53 69.15 -19.22
C GLU A 295 -44.48 68.62 -18.13
N ASP A 296 -44.44 69.16 -16.90
CA ASP A 296 -45.61 69.86 -16.36
C ASP A 296 -45.33 70.68 -15.08
N GLN A 297 -46.33 71.49 -14.72
CA GLN A 297 -46.46 72.41 -13.57
C GLN A 297 -46.13 71.75 -12.21
N ASP A 298 -45.59 72.46 -11.20
CA ASP A 298 -46.29 73.54 -10.48
C ASP A 298 -45.34 74.42 -9.63
N SER A 299 -45.78 75.60 -9.17
CA SER A 299 -45.01 76.46 -8.24
C SER A 299 -45.88 77.50 -7.51
N PRO A 300 -45.95 77.50 -6.15
CA PRO A 300 -46.75 78.47 -5.40
C PRO A 300 -46.03 79.81 -5.20
N ALA A 301 -46.73 80.91 -5.48
CA ALA A 301 -46.27 82.26 -5.15
C ALA A 301 -46.72 82.69 -3.73
N PRO A 302 -45.93 83.52 -3.02
CA PRO A 302 -46.42 84.42 -1.97
C PRO A 302 -46.64 85.85 -2.51
N SER A 303 -47.54 86.61 -1.88
CA SER A 303 -48.11 87.84 -2.42
C SER A 303 -47.38 89.15 -2.04
N HIS A 304 -47.55 90.18 -2.88
CA HIS A 304 -47.21 91.56 -2.53
C HIS A 304 -48.08 92.08 -1.37
N HIS A 305 -47.43 92.75 -0.42
CA HIS A 305 -47.89 94.04 0.12
C HIS A 305 -46.66 94.94 0.26
N GLY A 306 -46.82 96.25 0.01
CA GLY A 306 -45.70 97.19 0.06
C GLY A 306 -46.14 98.58 0.49
N SER A 307 -45.17 99.48 0.61
CA SER A 307 -45.40 100.93 0.59
C SER A 307 -44.14 101.65 0.12
N SER A 308 -44.29 102.91 -0.27
CA SER A 308 -43.20 103.81 -0.67
C SER A 308 -42.31 104.17 0.51
N ASP A 309 -40.99 104.24 0.32
CA ASP A 309 -40.24 105.51 0.34
C ASP A 309 -38.71 105.28 0.23
N GLY A 310 -38.00 106.31 -0.22
CA GLY A 310 -36.53 106.37 -0.18
C GLY A 310 -35.83 105.97 -1.48
N ALA A 311 -35.68 106.94 -2.40
CA ALA A 311 -34.65 106.87 -3.43
C ALA A 311 -33.27 107.13 -2.79
N GLY A 312 -32.65 106.05 -2.29
CA GLY A 312 -31.21 106.01 -2.03
C GLY A 312 -30.50 105.36 -3.20
N GLU A 313 -29.42 105.96 -3.69
CA GLU A 313 -28.49 105.32 -4.62
C GLU A 313 -27.85 104.13 -3.89
N MET A 314 -28.34 102.92 -4.15
CA MET A 314 -27.80 101.70 -3.56
C MET A 314 -26.56 101.31 -4.34
N ASP A 315 -25.41 101.64 -3.74
CA ASP A 315 -24.05 101.49 -4.28
C ASP A 315 -23.88 100.27 -5.21
N ASP A 316 -23.56 100.51 -6.49
CA ASP A 316 -23.47 99.44 -7.50
C ASP A 316 -22.40 98.40 -7.13
N ASP A 317 -21.33 98.82 -6.43
CA ASP A 317 -20.31 97.94 -5.86
C ASP A 317 -20.91 96.95 -4.84
N ALA A 318 -21.92 97.34 -4.07
CA ALA A 318 -22.59 96.47 -3.10
C ALA A 318 -23.54 95.46 -3.76
N LEU A 319 -24.07 95.76 -4.97
CA LEU A 319 -24.74 94.77 -5.81
C LEU A 319 -23.73 93.83 -6.49
N TYR A 320 -22.61 94.37 -6.97
CA TYR A 320 -21.57 93.62 -7.65
C TYR A 320 -20.91 92.58 -6.73
N GLU A 321 -20.56 92.96 -5.49
CA GLU A 321 -19.99 92.03 -4.51
C GLU A 321 -20.99 90.94 -4.09
N ARG A 322 -22.29 91.26 -3.90
CA ARG A 322 -23.31 90.22 -3.64
C ARG A 322 -23.46 89.23 -4.80
N LEU A 323 -23.42 89.71 -6.05
CA LEU A 323 -23.44 88.84 -7.23
C LEU A 323 -22.18 87.94 -7.29
N LYS A 324 -21.02 88.50 -6.93
CA LYS A 324 -19.73 87.81 -6.89
C LYS A 324 -19.67 86.77 -5.76
N GLU A 325 -20.23 87.05 -4.59
CA GLU A 325 -20.45 86.09 -3.49
C GLU A 325 -21.36 84.94 -3.94
N ALA A 326 -22.53 85.24 -4.51
CA ALA A 326 -23.48 84.22 -5.00
C ALA A 326 -22.87 83.33 -6.11
N LEU A 327 -22.03 83.88 -6.99
CA LEU A 327 -21.30 83.11 -8.01
C LEU A 327 -20.22 82.19 -7.41
N VAL A 328 -19.58 82.59 -6.30
CA VAL A 328 -18.64 81.74 -5.55
C VAL A 328 -19.41 80.63 -4.81
N GLU A 329 -20.52 80.95 -4.15
CA GLU A 329 -21.37 79.97 -3.46
C GLU A 329 -21.93 78.92 -4.45
N ALA A 330 -22.51 79.35 -5.58
CA ALA A 330 -23.00 78.44 -6.62
C ALA A 330 -21.88 77.55 -7.20
N ARG A 331 -20.65 78.07 -7.29
CA ARG A 331 -19.47 77.28 -7.70
C ARG A 331 -19.06 76.24 -6.65
N ASN A 332 -19.14 76.58 -5.37
CA ASN A 332 -18.83 75.68 -4.26
C ASN A 332 -19.87 74.56 -4.17
N LEU A 333 -21.16 74.89 -4.16
CA LEU A 333 -22.27 73.92 -4.17
C LEU A 333 -22.20 72.97 -5.37
N ARG A 334 -21.81 73.47 -6.55
CA ARG A 334 -21.58 72.64 -7.74
C ARG A 334 -20.39 71.67 -7.57
N HIS A 335 -19.34 72.07 -6.87
CA HIS A 335 -18.20 71.19 -6.57
C HIS A 335 -18.57 70.12 -5.53
N GLU A 336 -19.30 70.50 -4.49
CA GLU A 336 -19.81 69.56 -3.47
C GLU A 336 -20.76 68.51 -4.07
N ALA A 337 -21.69 68.92 -4.93
CA ALA A 337 -22.59 68.03 -5.65
C ALA A 337 -21.84 67.04 -6.57
N TYR A 338 -20.76 67.50 -7.22
CA TYR A 338 -19.89 66.64 -8.04
C TYR A 338 -19.14 65.61 -7.18
N GLU A 339 -18.51 66.04 -6.09
CA GLU A 339 -17.83 65.12 -5.17
C GLU A 339 -18.79 64.13 -4.51
N GLU A 340 -20.01 64.56 -4.21
CA GLU A 340 -21.05 63.69 -3.67
C GLU A 340 -21.55 62.66 -4.69
N THR A 341 -21.70 63.05 -5.97
CA THR A 341 -21.93 62.08 -7.06
C THR A 341 -20.76 61.10 -7.19
N ARG A 342 -19.51 61.56 -7.02
CA ARG A 342 -18.32 60.71 -7.05
C ARG A 342 -18.27 59.72 -5.88
N ARG A 343 -18.73 60.11 -4.68
CA ARG A 343 -18.89 59.20 -3.52
C ARG A 343 -19.95 58.13 -3.79
N ARG A 344 -21.10 58.51 -4.34
CA ARG A 344 -22.20 57.57 -4.68
C ARG A 344 -21.74 56.55 -5.73
N GLN A 345 -21.17 57.01 -6.84
CA GLN A 345 -20.60 56.12 -7.87
C GLN A 345 -19.51 55.17 -7.34
N LYS A 346 -18.77 55.55 -6.28
CA LYS A 346 -17.86 54.63 -5.60
C LYS A 346 -18.63 53.60 -4.77
N ALA A 347 -19.56 54.03 -3.93
CA ALA A 347 -20.39 53.14 -3.12
C ALA A 347 -21.17 52.11 -3.97
N ASP A 348 -21.70 52.52 -5.13
CA ASP A 348 -22.38 51.64 -6.08
C ASP A 348 -21.45 50.55 -6.65
N ARG A 349 -20.18 50.91 -6.95
CA ARG A 349 -19.17 49.95 -7.43
C ARG A 349 -18.73 49.00 -6.32
N ASP A 350 -18.52 49.51 -5.11
CA ASP A 350 -18.13 48.72 -3.94
C ASP A 350 -19.27 47.73 -3.56
N LEU A 351 -20.52 48.18 -3.62
CA LEU A 351 -21.73 47.35 -3.45
C LEU A 351 -21.84 46.28 -4.55
N ALA A 352 -21.72 46.66 -5.82
CA ALA A 352 -21.77 45.73 -6.94
C ALA A 352 -20.64 44.68 -6.89
N HIS A 353 -19.46 45.05 -6.38
CA HIS A 353 -18.38 44.12 -6.09
C HIS A 353 -18.75 43.15 -4.96
N ALA A 354 -19.25 43.65 -3.83
CA ALA A 354 -19.71 42.82 -2.72
C ALA A 354 -20.83 41.83 -3.15
N SER A 355 -21.77 42.26 -3.99
CA SER A 355 -22.83 41.39 -4.54
C SER A 355 -22.31 40.30 -5.48
N ARG A 356 -21.19 40.50 -6.20
CA ARG A 356 -20.54 39.43 -6.97
C ARG A 356 -19.86 38.42 -6.05
N MET A 357 -19.04 38.89 -5.11
CA MET A 357 -18.38 38.04 -4.11
C MET A 357 -19.38 37.20 -3.30
N ALA A 358 -20.56 37.75 -2.98
CA ALA A 358 -21.63 37.02 -2.30
C ALA A 358 -22.20 35.88 -3.16
N LYS A 359 -22.49 36.11 -4.45
CA LYS A 359 -22.99 35.09 -5.38
C LYS A 359 -21.95 34.00 -5.67
N GLU A 360 -20.67 34.38 -5.75
CA GLU A 360 -19.55 33.43 -5.89
C GLU A 360 -19.41 32.55 -4.63
N ALA A 361 -19.51 33.14 -3.43
CA ALA A 361 -19.50 32.38 -2.18
C ALA A 361 -20.73 31.44 -2.06
N GLU A 362 -21.91 31.90 -2.47
CA GLU A 362 -23.14 31.10 -2.46
C GLU A 362 -23.04 29.90 -3.42
N SER A 363 -22.65 30.13 -4.69
CA SER A 363 -22.49 29.06 -5.68
C SER A 363 -21.42 28.05 -5.26
N SER A 364 -20.31 28.49 -4.65
CA SER A 364 -19.31 27.62 -4.04
C SER A 364 -19.89 26.76 -2.91
N TRP A 365 -20.70 27.35 -2.02
CA TRP A 365 -21.37 26.63 -0.93
C TRP A 365 -22.38 25.60 -1.47
N GLN A 366 -23.22 25.97 -2.45
CA GLN A 366 -24.13 25.04 -3.13
C GLN A 366 -23.35 23.90 -3.83
N GLY A 367 -22.17 24.18 -4.37
CA GLY A 367 -21.26 23.20 -4.95
C GLY A 367 -20.64 22.25 -3.91
N GLU A 368 -20.33 22.72 -2.69
CA GLU A 368 -19.97 21.83 -1.58
C GLU A 368 -21.15 21.02 -1.06
N ALA A 369 -22.35 21.60 -0.99
CA ALA A 369 -23.56 20.93 -0.49
C ALA A 369 -23.95 19.73 -1.38
N ARG A 370 -23.88 19.89 -2.71
CA ARG A 370 -24.04 18.78 -3.68
C ARG A 370 -23.03 17.66 -3.45
N ARG A 371 -21.73 17.99 -3.42
CA ARG A 371 -20.65 17.01 -3.13
C ARG A 371 -20.82 16.28 -1.80
N ARG A 372 -21.31 16.96 -0.75
CA ARG A 372 -21.64 16.31 0.54
C ARG A 372 -22.78 15.30 0.38
N LYS A 373 -23.89 15.69 -0.25
CA LYS A 373 -25.05 14.82 -0.51
C LYS A 373 -24.65 13.59 -1.35
N GLU A 374 -23.88 13.78 -2.41
CA GLU A 374 -23.33 12.70 -3.25
C GLU A 374 -22.49 11.70 -2.44
N THR A 375 -21.60 12.19 -1.55
CA THR A 375 -20.82 11.30 -0.68
C THR A 375 -21.68 10.59 0.37
N GLU A 376 -22.73 11.23 0.89
CA GLU A 376 -23.65 10.62 1.85
C GLU A 376 -24.53 9.54 1.20
N GLU A 377 -25.02 9.77 -0.01
CA GLU A 377 -25.74 8.80 -0.83
C GLU A 377 -24.86 7.64 -1.32
N ARG A 378 -23.56 7.87 -1.53
CA ARG A 378 -22.61 6.77 -1.78
C ARG A 378 -22.38 5.96 -0.51
N LEU A 379 -22.10 6.61 0.62
CA LEU A 379 -21.97 5.95 1.93
C LEU A 379 -23.25 5.21 2.37
N ALA A 380 -24.43 5.67 1.93
CA ALA A 380 -25.70 4.97 2.16
C ALA A 380 -25.80 3.68 1.34
N ARG A 381 -25.45 3.72 0.04
CA ARG A 381 -25.36 2.53 -0.82
C ARG A 381 -24.32 1.53 -0.32
N GLU A 382 -23.13 2.01 0.07
CA GLU A 382 -22.07 1.21 0.70
C GLU A 382 -22.58 0.51 1.98
N ARG A 383 -23.39 1.18 2.83
CA ARG A 383 -24.01 0.55 4.02
C ARG A 383 -25.03 -0.53 3.68
N VAL A 384 -25.87 -0.32 2.66
CA VAL A 384 -26.87 -1.33 2.24
C VAL A 384 -26.19 -2.55 1.65
N ALA A 385 -25.15 -2.38 0.83
CA ALA A 385 -24.34 -3.47 0.30
C ALA A 385 -23.66 -4.27 1.42
N MET A 386 -22.96 -3.60 2.34
CA MET A 386 -22.31 -4.23 3.50
C MET A 386 -23.29 -5.01 4.41
N GLU A 387 -24.57 -4.64 4.44
CA GLU A 387 -25.58 -5.41 5.17
C GLU A 387 -26.17 -6.57 4.35
N GLN A 388 -26.20 -6.47 3.02
CA GLN A 388 -26.50 -7.63 2.19
C GLN A 388 -25.39 -8.68 2.29
N ASP A 389 -24.12 -8.27 2.16
CA ASP A 389 -22.95 -9.14 2.36
C ASP A 389 -22.99 -9.86 3.73
N ARG A 390 -23.53 -9.19 4.76
CA ARG A 390 -23.76 -9.78 6.08
C ARG A 390 -24.84 -10.87 6.04
N ARG A 391 -26.01 -10.61 5.45
CA ARG A 391 -27.10 -11.60 5.31
C ARG A 391 -26.64 -12.81 4.49
N ASP A 392 -25.86 -12.58 3.44
CA ASP A 392 -25.34 -13.63 2.58
C ASP A 392 -24.29 -14.48 3.32
N LEU A 393 -23.47 -13.88 4.19
CA LEU A 393 -22.57 -14.59 5.10
C LEU A 393 -23.32 -15.39 6.17
N ASP A 394 -24.32 -14.78 6.82
CA ASP A 394 -25.17 -15.43 7.83
C ASP A 394 -25.85 -16.69 7.22
N GLY A 395 -26.38 -16.57 6.00
CA GLY A 395 -26.96 -17.68 5.22
C GLY A 395 -25.96 -18.62 4.51
N ILE A 396 -24.64 -18.39 4.65
CA ILE A 396 -23.58 -19.36 4.34
C ILE A 396 -23.21 -20.15 5.60
N LEU A 397 -23.15 -19.49 6.76
CA LEU A 397 -22.88 -20.14 8.05
C LEU A 397 -23.94 -21.18 8.40
N GLU A 398 -25.22 -20.87 8.18
CA GLU A 398 -26.34 -21.82 8.36
C GLU A 398 -26.17 -23.09 7.50
N LYS A 399 -25.73 -22.94 6.25
CA LYS A 399 -25.46 -24.06 5.34
C LYS A 399 -24.22 -24.87 5.71
N ILE A 400 -23.23 -24.26 6.35
CA ILE A 400 -22.08 -24.98 6.92
C ILE A 400 -22.57 -25.84 8.09
N MET A 401 -23.37 -25.28 9.01
CA MET A 401 -23.95 -26.04 10.12
C MET A 401 -24.84 -27.21 9.66
N GLU A 402 -25.61 -27.05 8.58
CA GLU A 402 -26.32 -28.19 7.96
C GLU A 402 -25.37 -29.29 7.44
N VAL A 403 -24.24 -28.92 6.84
CA VAL A 403 -23.27 -29.87 6.26
C VAL A 403 -22.50 -30.58 7.37
N ASP A 404 -22.06 -29.86 8.41
CA ASP A 404 -21.38 -30.43 9.57
C ASP A 404 -22.29 -31.42 10.31
N GLY A 405 -23.58 -31.08 10.47
CA GLY A 405 -24.58 -31.99 11.04
C GLY A 405 -24.77 -33.28 10.22
N ARG A 406 -24.76 -33.18 8.88
CA ARG A 406 -24.79 -34.35 7.98
C ARG A 406 -23.48 -35.14 8.02
N SER A 407 -22.33 -34.49 8.21
CA SER A 407 -21.03 -35.18 8.38
C SER A 407 -21.04 -36.03 9.65
N ALA A 408 -21.47 -35.47 10.78
CA ALA A 408 -21.56 -36.20 12.05
C ALA A 408 -22.52 -37.41 11.99
N GLU A 409 -23.62 -37.31 11.25
CA GLU A 409 -24.52 -38.45 11.00
C GLU A 409 -23.85 -39.54 10.15
N LEU A 410 -23.11 -39.17 9.10
CA LEU A 410 -22.38 -40.11 8.25
C LEU A 410 -21.20 -40.76 8.98
N GLU A 411 -20.46 -40.01 9.80
CA GLU A 411 -19.37 -40.51 10.66
C GLU A 411 -19.89 -41.57 11.65
N LEU A 412 -21.07 -41.36 12.24
CA LEU A 412 -21.71 -42.35 13.09
C LEU A 412 -22.09 -43.63 12.31
N GLN A 413 -22.63 -43.49 11.09
CA GLN A 413 -22.95 -44.62 10.21
C GLN A 413 -21.70 -45.40 9.77
N ILE A 414 -20.58 -44.72 9.54
CA ILE A 414 -19.28 -45.35 9.25
C ILE A 414 -18.80 -46.13 10.48
N ALA A 415 -18.77 -45.51 11.67
CA ALA A 415 -18.31 -46.17 12.90
C ALA A 415 -19.18 -47.38 13.31
N ASP A 416 -20.49 -47.33 13.03
CA ASP A 416 -21.40 -48.48 13.20
C ASP A 416 -21.11 -49.60 12.18
N SER A 417 -20.81 -49.23 10.93
CA SER A 417 -20.43 -50.17 9.87
C SER A 417 -19.07 -50.84 10.14
N GLU A 418 -18.08 -50.10 10.63
CA GLU A 418 -16.78 -50.62 11.07
C GLU A 418 -16.94 -51.64 12.21
N ARG A 419 -17.77 -51.33 13.21
CA ARG A 419 -18.09 -52.28 14.29
C ARG A 419 -18.82 -53.53 13.80
N ALA A 420 -19.57 -53.46 12.70
CA ALA A 420 -20.16 -54.64 12.05
C ALA A 420 -19.10 -55.44 11.26
N MET A 421 -18.20 -54.78 10.54
CA MET A 421 -17.09 -55.43 9.82
C MET A 421 -16.15 -56.17 10.79
N SER A 422 -15.75 -55.55 11.90
CA SER A 422 -14.91 -56.22 12.92
C SER A 422 -15.57 -57.47 13.53
N GLN A 423 -16.90 -57.47 13.69
CA GLN A 423 -17.63 -58.67 14.16
C GLN A 423 -17.66 -59.80 13.11
N LEU A 424 -17.64 -59.46 11.82
CA LEU A 424 -17.54 -60.44 10.73
C LEU A 424 -16.11 -60.98 10.59
N ASP A 425 -15.10 -60.14 10.76
CA ASP A 425 -13.69 -60.52 10.70
C ASP A 425 -13.30 -61.48 11.84
N VAL A 426 -13.76 -61.22 13.08
CA VAL A 426 -13.60 -62.16 14.20
C VAL A 426 -14.22 -63.52 13.88
N ARG A 427 -15.43 -63.56 13.31
CA ARG A 427 -16.10 -64.82 12.91
C ARG A 427 -15.41 -65.53 11.76
N LEU A 428 -14.84 -64.79 10.81
CA LEU A 428 -14.00 -65.34 9.75
C LEU A 428 -12.75 -65.99 10.36
N SER A 429 -12.04 -65.29 11.25
CA SER A 429 -10.88 -65.82 11.97
C SER A 429 -11.21 -67.07 12.80
N GLU A 430 -12.34 -67.09 13.51
CA GLU A 430 -12.85 -68.29 14.20
C GLU A 430 -13.06 -69.45 13.23
N SER A 431 -13.68 -69.19 12.07
CA SER A 431 -13.93 -70.23 11.05
C SER A 431 -12.64 -70.73 10.37
N TYR A 432 -11.66 -69.85 10.14
CA TYR A 432 -10.36 -70.22 9.62
C TYR A 432 -9.57 -71.06 10.64
N GLY A 433 -9.62 -70.74 11.94
CA GLY A 433 -8.99 -71.56 12.97
C GLY A 433 -9.55 -73.00 13.03
N VAL A 434 -10.85 -73.18 12.76
CA VAL A 434 -11.46 -74.52 12.63
C VAL A 434 -10.98 -75.23 11.36
N LEU A 435 -10.91 -74.53 10.23
CA LEU A 435 -10.40 -75.10 8.97
C LEU A 435 -8.91 -75.49 9.06
N ASP A 436 -8.09 -74.68 9.73
CA ASP A 436 -6.65 -74.94 9.88
C ASP A 436 -6.36 -76.08 10.87
N ALA A 437 -7.18 -76.21 11.92
CA ALA A 437 -7.15 -77.41 12.79
C ALA A 437 -7.49 -78.69 12.01
N LEU A 438 -8.55 -78.67 11.20
CA LEU A 438 -8.92 -79.80 10.33
C LEU A 438 -7.84 -80.09 9.27
N ARG A 439 -7.18 -79.05 8.75
CA ARG A 439 -6.06 -79.17 7.83
C ARG A 439 -4.87 -79.86 8.49
N LEU A 440 -4.48 -79.46 9.70
CA LEU A 440 -3.44 -80.14 10.47
C LEU A 440 -3.80 -81.60 10.76
N GLU A 441 -5.07 -81.94 11.00
CA GLU A 441 -5.51 -83.33 11.18
C GLU A 441 -5.46 -84.17 9.89
N CYS A 442 -5.59 -83.55 8.72
CA CYS A 442 -5.33 -84.19 7.42
C CYS A 442 -3.82 -84.36 7.17
N GLU A 443 -3.03 -83.30 7.33
CA GLU A 443 -1.58 -83.31 7.08
C GLU A 443 -0.85 -84.28 8.04
N ARG A 444 -1.33 -84.45 9.27
CA ARG A 444 -0.81 -85.44 10.25
C ARG A 444 -1.12 -86.91 9.91
N ARG A 445 -1.71 -87.20 8.75
CA ARG A 445 -1.96 -88.57 8.26
C ARG A 445 -1.04 -89.00 7.11
N GLU A 446 -0.24 -88.10 6.55
CA GLU A 446 0.64 -88.40 5.40
C GLU A 446 2.09 -87.95 5.66
N GLU A 447 3.03 -88.89 5.54
CA GLU A 447 4.45 -88.77 5.91
C GLU A 447 5.27 -89.76 5.03
N PRO A 448 6.48 -89.41 4.56
CA PRO A 448 6.75 -88.29 3.66
C PRO A 448 7.52 -88.73 2.40
N ALA A 449 7.71 -87.86 1.40
CA ALA A 449 8.58 -88.14 0.25
C ALA A 449 9.28 -86.93 -0.39
N THR A 450 10.62 -87.03 -0.45
CA THR A 450 11.56 -86.45 -1.46
C THR A 450 11.71 -84.93 -1.65
N ALA A 451 12.97 -84.50 -1.60
CA ALA A 451 13.48 -83.14 -1.80
C ALA A 451 13.41 -82.60 -3.25
N GLY A 452 13.52 -81.27 -3.40
CA GLY A 452 13.78 -80.60 -4.68
C GLY A 452 13.91 -79.06 -4.59
N GLU A 453 15.09 -78.54 -4.91
CA GLU A 453 15.38 -77.14 -5.31
C GLU A 453 15.43 -77.04 -6.86
N PRO A 454 15.48 -75.85 -7.51
CA PRO A 454 14.94 -74.51 -7.16
C PRO A 454 14.30 -73.80 -8.40
N SER A 455 14.19 -72.45 -8.36
CA SER A 455 14.47 -71.46 -9.45
C SER A 455 13.33 -70.58 -10.04
N VAL A 456 13.63 -69.25 -10.11
CA VAL A 456 13.06 -68.11 -10.92
C VAL A 456 11.53 -67.87 -10.96
N PRO A 457 11.03 -66.61 -11.05
CA PRO A 457 11.29 -65.59 -12.11
C PRO A 457 11.64 -64.19 -11.52
N GLU A 458 11.87 -63.08 -12.25
CA GLU A 458 12.19 -62.77 -13.67
C GLU A 458 12.99 -61.45 -13.72
N VAL A 459 13.57 -61.07 -14.86
CA VAL A 459 14.28 -59.79 -15.04
C VAL A 459 13.47 -58.84 -15.92
N ASP A 460 12.86 -57.83 -15.32
CA ASP A 460 12.08 -56.84 -16.05
C ASP A 460 12.97 -55.72 -16.60
N VAL A 461 12.77 -55.35 -17.87
CA VAL A 461 13.64 -54.41 -18.59
C VAL A 461 13.13 -52.98 -18.42
N ALA A 462 13.71 -52.25 -17.46
CA ALA A 462 13.30 -50.89 -17.17
C ALA A 462 13.61 -49.90 -18.31
N GLU A 463 12.59 -49.48 -19.04
CA GLU A 463 12.66 -48.33 -19.94
C GLU A 463 13.07 -47.06 -19.17
N GLN A 464 13.97 -46.26 -19.74
CA GLN A 464 14.51 -45.05 -19.09
C GLN A 464 13.55 -43.85 -19.16
N SER A 465 12.32 -44.03 -18.67
CA SER A 465 11.40 -42.92 -18.36
C SER A 465 11.73 -42.37 -16.97
N MET A 466 12.28 -41.16 -16.90
CA MET A 466 12.86 -40.60 -15.67
C MET A 466 11.82 -40.39 -14.56
N SER A 467 11.72 -41.36 -13.65
CA SER A 467 10.90 -41.26 -12.45
C SER A 467 11.45 -40.22 -11.46
N PHE A 468 10.59 -39.32 -11.01
CA PHE A 468 10.87 -38.51 -9.82
C PHE A 468 10.82 -39.40 -8.58
N TRP A 469 11.52 -39.02 -7.51
CA TRP A 469 11.55 -39.83 -6.30
C TRP A 469 10.19 -39.76 -5.59
N ARG A 470 9.51 -40.90 -5.47
CA ARG A 470 8.51 -41.09 -4.41
C ARG A 470 9.26 -41.40 -3.13
N LEU A 471 8.98 -40.66 -2.07
CA LEU A 471 9.67 -40.76 -0.78
C LEU A 471 8.64 -41.11 0.29
N GLY A 472 8.99 -42.01 1.21
CA GLY A 472 8.18 -42.30 2.40
C GLY A 472 8.46 -41.29 3.52
N LEU A 473 7.51 -41.15 4.46
CA LEU A 473 7.61 -40.21 5.58
C LEU A 473 8.94 -40.36 6.35
N SER A 474 9.35 -41.58 6.70
CA SER A 474 10.56 -41.85 7.48
C SER A 474 11.85 -41.43 6.76
N GLU A 475 11.95 -41.62 5.44
CA GLU A 475 13.10 -41.17 4.64
C GLU A 475 13.22 -39.63 4.67
N LEU A 476 12.09 -38.93 4.76
CA LEU A 476 12.02 -37.48 4.82
C LEU A 476 12.28 -36.92 6.23
N GLU A 477 11.81 -37.62 7.26
CA GLU A 477 12.12 -37.31 8.66
C GLU A 477 13.63 -37.46 8.94
N GLU A 478 14.23 -38.58 8.57
CA GLU A 478 15.69 -38.79 8.71
C GLU A 478 16.47 -37.71 7.95
N ALA A 479 16.10 -37.44 6.69
CA ALA A 479 16.76 -36.44 5.87
C ALA A 479 16.68 -35.01 6.44
N THR A 480 15.67 -34.67 7.26
CA THR A 480 15.45 -33.33 7.84
C THR A 480 15.73 -33.23 9.34
N GLY A 481 16.11 -34.33 9.99
CA GLY A 481 16.29 -34.40 11.45
C GLY A 481 14.96 -34.24 12.21
N HIS A 482 13.92 -34.95 11.75
CA HIS A 482 12.53 -34.86 12.22
C HIS A 482 11.97 -33.43 12.16
N PHE A 483 12.12 -32.77 11.01
CA PHE A 483 11.60 -31.43 10.72
C PHE A 483 11.96 -30.35 11.77
N ASN A 484 13.18 -30.42 12.29
CA ASN A 484 13.67 -29.52 13.33
C ASN A 484 13.62 -28.05 12.88
N GLU A 485 13.07 -27.15 13.70
CA GLU A 485 12.98 -25.71 13.42
C GLU A 485 14.37 -25.06 13.14
N SER A 486 15.47 -25.63 13.67
CA SER A 486 16.83 -25.17 13.34
C SER A 486 17.30 -25.51 11.92
N ALA A 487 16.63 -26.46 11.24
CA ALA A 487 16.83 -26.76 9.83
C ALA A 487 15.91 -25.95 8.89
N ARG A 488 14.98 -25.16 9.43
CA ARG A 488 14.00 -24.40 8.64
C ARG A 488 14.66 -23.26 7.86
N ILE A 489 14.29 -23.14 6.58
CA ILE A 489 14.74 -22.08 5.67
C ILE A 489 13.56 -21.17 5.34
N GLY A 490 13.61 -19.93 5.82
CA GLY A 490 12.69 -18.87 5.42
C GLY A 490 11.22 -19.05 5.81
N GLY A 491 10.39 -18.14 5.31
CA GLY A 491 8.97 -18.02 5.67
C GLY A 491 8.02 -18.85 4.81
N GLY A 492 8.11 -20.19 4.84
CA GLY A 492 7.26 -21.02 3.97
C GLY A 492 7.06 -22.49 4.30
N GLY A 493 7.44 -22.97 5.50
CA GLY A 493 7.39 -24.41 5.81
C GLY A 493 8.42 -25.22 5.00
N VAL A 494 9.55 -24.60 4.67
CA VAL A 494 10.66 -25.22 3.94
C VAL A 494 11.77 -25.58 4.93
N TYR A 495 12.30 -26.78 4.82
CA TYR A 495 13.36 -27.33 5.66
C TYR A 495 14.55 -27.74 4.81
N ARG A 496 15.76 -27.51 5.32
CA ARG A 496 16.99 -28.09 4.80
C ARG A 496 16.99 -29.59 5.09
N GLY A 497 17.35 -30.39 4.10
CA GLY A 497 17.61 -31.81 4.31
C GLY A 497 18.86 -32.31 3.59
N SER A 498 19.27 -33.53 3.94
CA SER A 498 20.32 -34.30 3.28
C SER A 498 19.74 -35.65 2.85
N LEU A 499 19.26 -35.73 1.61
CA LEU A 499 18.59 -36.91 1.06
C LEU A 499 19.55 -37.64 0.13
N ARG A 500 19.87 -38.91 0.43
CA ARG A 500 20.77 -39.76 -0.39
C ARG A 500 22.14 -39.11 -0.67
N GLY A 501 22.63 -38.31 0.29
CA GLY A 501 23.89 -37.55 0.19
C GLY A 501 23.79 -36.20 -0.54
N MET A 502 22.63 -35.84 -1.09
CA MET A 502 22.38 -34.55 -1.72
C MET A 502 21.71 -33.56 -0.76
N SER A 503 22.16 -32.30 -0.76
CA SER A 503 21.46 -31.23 -0.04
C SER A 503 20.16 -30.87 -0.76
N VAL A 504 19.03 -30.91 -0.06
CA VAL A 504 17.69 -30.69 -0.59
C VAL A 504 16.90 -29.65 0.20
N ALA A 505 15.92 -29.04 -0.46
CA ALA A 505 14.91 -28.19 0.15
C ALA A 505 13.57 -28.94 0.17
N VAL A 506 13.09 -29.25 1.37
CA VAL A 506 11.83 -29.97 1.62
C VAL A 506 10.75 -28.97 1.99
N ARG A 507 9.74 -28.76 1.13
CA ARG A 507 8.58 -27.91 1.42
C ARG A 507 7.39 -28.77 1.83
N MET A 508 6.89 -28.57 3.04
CA MET A 508 5.69 -29.25 3.55
C MET A 508 4.46 -28.35 3.46
N VAL A 509 3.29 -28.94 3.24
CA VAL A 509 2.00 -28.31 3.54
C VAL A 509 1.68 -28.53 5.03
N SER A 510 1.12 -27.55 5.73
CA SER A 510 0.71 -27.72 7.13
C SER A 510 -0.33 -28.85 7.25
N PRO A 511 -0.25 -29.75 8.26
CA PRO A 511 -1.28 -30.77 8.47
C PRO A 511 -2.67 -30.17 8.74
N GLU A 512 -2.72 -28.95 9.29
CA GLU A 512 -3.94 -28.15 9.52
C GLU A 512 -4.65 -27.75 8.21
N VAL A 513 -3.95 -27.76 7.07
CA VAL A 513 -4.45 -27.28 5.78
C VAL A 513 -5.04 -28.44 4.99
N ALA A 514 -6.28 -28.28 4.55
CA ALA A 514 -6.93 -29.26 3.68
C ALA A 514 -6.22 -29.34 2.32
N VAL A 515 -5.80 -30.56 1.96
CA VAL A 515 -5.19 -30.89 0.66
C VAL A 515 -6.24 -31.61 -0.19
N ASP A 516 -6.35 -31.17 -1.43
CA ASP A 516 -7.05 -31.87 -2.50
C ASP A 516 -6.03 -32.82 -3.15
N GLU A 517 -6.12 -34.12 -2.88
CA GLU A 517 -5.16 -35.12 -3.36
C GLU A 517 -5.08 -35.18 -4.90
N ALA A 518 -6.18 -34.89 -5.60
CA ALA A 518 -6.19 -34.83 -7.06
C ALA A 518 -5.49 -33.55 -7.57
N ARG A 519 -5.58 -32.43 -6.85
CA ARG A 519 -4.82 -31.20 -7.14
C ARG A 519 -3.34 -31.34 -6.78
N PHE A 520 -3.02 -31.97 -5.65
CA PHE A 520 -1.66 -32.29 -5.23
C PHE A 520 -0.96 -33.18 -6.25
N THR A 521 -1.60 -34.28 -6.65
CA THR A 521 -1.09 -35.19 -7.70
C THR A 521 -0.85 -34.46 -9.02
N ARG A 522 -1.81 -33.64 -9.47
CA ARG A 522 -1.66 -32.84 -10.70
C ARG A 522 -0.54 -31.79 -10.61
N ALA A 523 -0.33 -31.20 -9.43
CA ALA A 523 0.78 -30.27 -9.20
C ALA A 523 2.14 -30.98 -9.22
N VAL A 524 2.25 -32.16 -8.59
CA VAL A 524 3.45 -33.01 -8.63
C VAL A 524 3.75 -33.49 -10.05
N GLU A 525 2.74 -33.90 -10.82
CA GLU A 525 2.90 -34.21 -12.25
C GLU A 525 3.47 -33.02 -13.04
N ALA A 526 2.89 -31.82 -12.87
CA ALA A 526 3.37 -30.62 -13.54
C ALA A 526 4.83 -30.28 -13.17
N MET A 527 5.19 -30.34 -11.89
CA MET A 527 6.57 -30.14 -11.43
C MET A 527 7.54 -31.20 -11.96
N SER A 528 7.12 -32.47 -12.06
CA SER A 528 7.96 -33.55 -12.58
C SER A 528 8.35 -33.41 -14.06
N ARG A 529 7.51 -32.71 -14.85
CA ARG A 529 7.71 -32.44 -16.28
C ARG A 529 8.50 -31.16 -16.54
N ALA A 530 8.56 -30.24 -15.57
CA ALA A 530 9.20 -28.94 -15.71
C ALA A 530 10.73 -29.03 -15.48
N ARG A 531 11.52 -28.75 -16.52
CA ARG A 531 12.99 -28.67 -16.45
C ARG A 531 13.50 -27.49 -17.28
N HIS A 532 14.04 -26.48 -16.61
CA HIS A 532 14.59 -25.27 -17.24
C HIS A 532 15.71 -24.68 -16.36
N PRO A 533 16.84 -24.16 -16.90
CA PRO A 533 17.98 -23.70 -16.10
C PRO A 533 17.68 -22.50 -15.16
N GLY A 534 16.60 -21.77 -15.41
CA GLY A 534 16.09 -20.68 -14.57
C GLY A 534 14.99 -21.10 -13.59
N LEU A 535 14.67 -22.39 -13.46
CA LEU A 535 13.77 -22.94 -12.45
C LEU A 535 14.54 -23.78 -11.42
N VAL A 536 14.01 -23.86 -10.20
CA VAL A 536 14.50 -24.80 -9.19
C VAL A 536 14.05 -26.22 -9.57
N THR A 537 15.01 -27.14 -9.66
CA THR A 537 14.79 -28.54 -10.04
C THR A 537 13.97 -29.28 -8.98
N PHE A 538 12.81 -29.80 -9.40
CA PHE A 538 12.02 -30.76 -8.64
C PHE A 538 12.70 -32.14 -8.65
N LEU A 539 12.82 -32.75 -7.47
CA LEU A 539 13.48 -34.05 -7.26
C LEU A 539 12.48 -35.16 -6.91
N GLY A 540 11.48 -34.86 -6.07
CA GLY A 540 10.55 -35.86 -5.58
C GLY A 540 9.41 -35.32 -4.72
N ALA A 541 8.52 -36.23 -4.30
CA ALA A 541 7.40 -35.92 -3.42
C ALA A 541 7.12 -37.05 -2.43
N CYS A 542 6.60 -36.67 -1.26
CA CYS A 542 6.08 -37.56 -0.23
C CYS A 542 4.60 -37.18 0.02
N PRO A 543 3.62 -37.91 -0.54
CA PRO A 543 2.21 -37.63 -0.31
C PRO A 543 1.82 -37.78 1.17
N GLU A 544 2.39 -38.77 1.86
CA GLU A 544 2.19 -39.04 3.30
C GLU A 544 2.51 -37.80 4.17
N ALA A 545 3.65 -37.16 3.91
CA ALA A 545 4.07 -35.92 4.57
C ALA A 545 3.48 -34.64 3.93
N ARG A 546 2.62 -34.77 2.90
CA ARG A 546 2.13 -33.68 2.03
C ARG A 546 3.26 -32.73 1.57
N ALA A 547 4.40 -33.33 1.21
CA ALA A 547 5.67 -32.64 1.03
C ALA A 547 6.26 -32.81 -0.37
N VAL A 548 7.02 -31.81 -0.81
CA VAL A 548 7.70 -31.78 -2.11
C VAL A 548 9.16 -31.36 -1.97
N VAL A 549 10.05 -32.06 -2.67
CA VAL A 549 11.50 -32.01 -2.48
C VAL A 549 12.18 -31.47 -3.74
N HIS A 550 13.02 -30.47 -3.53
CA HIS A 550 13.71 -29.70 -4.55
C HIS A 550 15.22 -29.66 -4.29
N GLU A 551 16.02 -29.27 -5.29
CA GLU A 551 17.43 -28.93 -5.06
C GLU A 551 17.57 -27.77 -4.05
N LEU A 552 18.60 -27.81 -3.19
CA LEU A 552 18.92 -26.70 -2.29
C LEU A 552 19.79 -25.66 -3.01
N VAL A 553 19.20 -24.52 -3.36
CA VAL A 553 19.95 -23.36 -3.88
C VAL A 553 20.59 -22.60 -2.71
N PRO A 554 21.93 -22.37 -2.69
CA PRO A 554 22.64 -21.98 -1.46
C PRO A 554 22.71 -20.47 -1.19
N GLY A 555 22.62 -19.60 -2.19
CA GLY A 555 22.85 -18.14 -2.06
C GLY A 555 21.66 -17.32 -1.52
N GLY A 556 20.67 -17.96 -0.90
CA GLY A 556 19.49 -17.30 -0.34
C GLY A 556 18.52 -16.76 -1.38
N SER A 557 17.60 -15.88 -0.96
CA SER A 557 16.63 -15.26 -1.86
C SER A 557 17.02 -13.83 -2.29
N LEU A 558 16.44 -13.40 -3.41
CA LEU A 558 16.53 -12.04 -3.89
C LEU A 558 15.88 -11.03 -2.92
N GLU A 559 14.91 -11.46 -2.09
CA GLU A 559 14.33 -10.61 -1.04
C GLU A 559 15.39 -10.24 0.00
N ASP A 560 16.10 -11.23 0.54
CA ASP A 560 17.16 -11.04 1.56
C ASP A 560 18.26 -10.10 1.04
N ARG A 561 18.65 -10.26 -0.23
CA ARG A 561 19.65 -9.42 -0.92
C ARG A 561 19.14 -8.01 -1.24
N LEU A 562 17.84 -7.77 -1.29
CA LEU A 562 17.22 -6.46 -1.51
C LEU A 562 16.85 -5.73 -0.21
N GLU A 563 16.73 -6.44 0.92
CA GLU A 563 16.51 -5.84 2.26
C GLU A 563 17.79 -5.73 3.11
N GLY A 564 18.83 -6.51 2.78
CA GLY A 564 20.05 -6.65 3.56
C GLY A 564 20.85 -5.36 3.76
N LYS A 565 21.28 -5.11 5.00
CA LYS A 565 22.10 -3.93 5.38
C LYS A 565 23.61 -4.18 5.36
N GLU A 566 24.04 -5.42 5.15
CA GLU A 566 25.45 -5.85 5.28
C GLU A 566 25.97 -6.59 4.03
N ALA A 567 25.10 -7.00 3.11
CA ALA A 567 25.49 -7.62 1.84
C ALA A 567 25.79 -6.56 0.76
N PRO A 568 26.77 -6.80 -0.14
CA PRO A 568 27.05 -5.88 -1.24
C PRO A 568 25.86 -5.80 -2.22
N THR A 569 25.50 -4.57 -2.60
CA THR A 569 24.37 -4.30 -3.49
C THR A 569 24.57 -4.90 -4.87
N LEU A 570 23.56 -5.61 -5.38
CA LEU A 570 23.58 -6.24 -6.71
C LEU A 570 24.01 -5.25 -7.80
N SER A 571 24.95 -5.68 -8.64
CA SER A 571 25.41 -4.96 -9.83
C SER A 571 24.31 -4.90 -10.91
N TRP A 572 24.46 -3.97 -11.85
CA TRP A 572 23.64 -3.92 -13.07
C TRP A 572 23.52 -5.29 -13.76
N GLN A 573 24.65 -5.93 -14.08
CA GLN A 573 24.69 -7.20 -14.80
C GLN A 573 24.00 -8.34 -14.02
N ALA A 574 24.16 -8.39 -12.70
CA ALA A 574 23.46 -9.37 -11.86
C ALA A 574 21.93 -9.15 -11.86
N ARG A 575 21.47 -7.89 -11.71
CA ARG A 575 20.02 -7.57 -11.76
C ARG A 575 19.41 -7.91 -13.12
N CYS A 576 20.14 -7.64 -14.20
CA CYS A 576 19.76 -8.03 -15.56
C CYS A 576 19.69 -9.54 -15.74
N GLY A 577 20.73 -10.28 -15.33
CA GLY A 577 20.76 -11.74 -15.40
C GLY A 577 19.63 -12.40 -14.60
N VAL A 578 19.35 -11.90 -13.40
CA VAL A 578 18.22 -12.34 -12.55
C VAL A 578 16.87 -12.10 -13.24
N ALA A 579 16.65 -10.89 -13.77
CA ALA A 579 15.44 -10.55 -14.50
C ALA A 579 15.24 -11.41 -15.76
N TYR A 580 16.29 -11.57 -16.58
CA TYR A 580 16.28 -12.37 -17.80
C TYR A 580 16.01 -13.86 -17.51
N ARG A 581 16.68 -14.45 -16.51
CA ARG A 581 16.46 -15.85 -16.11
C ARG A 581 15.05 -16.08 -15.60
N THR A 582 14.50 -15.16 -14.80
CA THR A 582 13.11 -15.21 -14.33
C THR A 582 12.11 -15.09 -15.49
N CYS A 583 12.36 -14.18 -16.44
CA CYS A 583 11.53 -14.02 -17.64
C CYS A 583 11.55 -15.28 -18.52
N SER A 584 12.73 -15.87 -18.74
CA SER A 584 12.91 -17.12 -19.50
C SER A 584 12.22 -18.31 -18.82
N ALA A 585 12.26 -18.39 -17.49
CA ALA A 585 11.57 -19.42 -16.71
C ALA A 585 10.04 -19.31 -16.82
N LEU A 586 9.50 -18.08 -16.84
CA LEU A 586 8.07 -17.85 -17.02
C LEU A 586 7.60 -18.09 -18.46
N ALA A 587 8.40 -17.72 -19.47
CA ALA A 587 8.14 -18.07 -20.86
C ALA A 587 8.10 -19.60 -21.07
N TYR A 588 9.02 -20.33 -20.44
CA TYR A 588 9.01 -21.80 -20.43
C TYR A 588 7.74 -22.35 -19.76
N ILE A 589 7.38 -21.88 -18.55
CA ILE A 589 6.15 -22.31 -17.85
C ILE A 589 4.91 -22.08 -18.72
N LEU A 590 4.80 -20.92 -19.35
CA LEU A 590 3.68 -20.59 -20.24
C LEU A 590 3.62 -21.53 -21.46
N SER A 591 4.77 -21.87 -22.05
CA SER A 591 4.81 -22.84 -23.16
C SER A 591 4.34 -24.26 -22.78
N THR A 592 4.32 -24.61 -21.49
CA THR A 592 3.74 -25.87 -20.98
C THR A 592 2.24 -25.79 -20.67
N GLY A 593 1.60 -24.63 -20.88
CA GLY A 593 0.21 -24.37 -20.49
C GLY A 593 -0.01 -24.23 -18.98
N ALA A 594 1.07 -24.09 -18.20
CA ALA A 594 1.03 -23.96 -16.75
C ALA A 594 1.12 -22.49 -16.28
N VAL A 595 0.90 -22.28 -14.99
CA VAL A 595 0.99 -20.97 -14.31
C VAL A 595 1.86 -21.14 -13.07
N HIS A 596 2.74 -20.17 -12.80
CA HIS A 596 3.61 -20.17 -11.62
C HIS A 596 2.83 -19.76 -10.37
N GLY A 597 2.12 -18.63 -10.44
CA GLY A 597 1.18 -18.13 -9.44
C GLY A 597 1.80 -17.53 -8.18
N ASP A 598 3.10 -17.67 -7.94
CA ASP A 598 3.82 -17.11 -6.77
C ASP A 598 5.16 -16.47 -7.18
N VAL A 599 5.14 -15.59 -8.19
CA VAL A 599 6.35 -14.86 -8.65
C VAL A 599 6.64 -13.69 -7.71
N ARG A 600 7.79 -13.71 -7.04
CA ARG A 600 8.20 -12.71 -6.03
C ARG A 600 9.71 -12.85 -5.71
N PRO A 601 10.39 -11.82 -5.19
CA PRO A 601 11.83 -11.91 -4.88
C PRO A 601 12.18 -12.99 -3.85
N ALA A 602 11.31 -13.25 -2.86
CA ALA A 602 11.52 -14.32 -1.88
C ALA A 602 11.54 -15.73 -2.50
N ASN A 603 10.99 -15.89 -3.70
CA ASN A 603 10.99 -17.12 -4.48
C ASN A 603 12.02 -17.10 -5.63
N ILE A 604 12.78 -16.02 -5.80
CA ILE A 604 13.89 -15.97 -6.78
C ILE A 604 15.17 -16.23 -6.00
N LEU A 605 15.70 -17.45 -6.12
CA LEU A 605 16.87 -17.90 -5.37
C LEU A 605 18.16 -17.63 -6.16
N LEU A 606 19.23 -17.28 -5.46
CA LEU A 606 20.52 -16.91 -6.04
C LEU A 606 21.49 -18.09 -5.89
N GLU A 607 22.18 -18.50 -6.95
CA GLU A 607 23.07 -19.67 -6.86
C GLU A 607 24.44 -19.33 -6.24
N ASP A 608 24.88 -18.07 -6.35
CA ASP A 608 26.19 -17.60 -5.91
C ASP A 608 26.18 -16.16 -5.36
N GLU A 609 27.18 -15.82 -4.54
CA GLU A 609 27.36 -14.49 -3.92
C GLU A 609 27.59 -13.35 -4.91
N GLY A 610 28.11 -13.66 -6.11
CA GLY A 610 28.22 -12.73 -7.24
C GLY A 610 26.92 -12.55 -8.02
N CYS A 611 25.93 -13.41 -7.76
CA CYS A 611 24.62 -13.47 -8.41
C CYS A 611 24.74 -13.65 -9.93
N SER A 612 25.69 -14.48 -10.35
CA SER A 612 25.96 -14.92 -11.72
C SER A 612 24.83 -15.79 -12.27
N SER A 613 24.12 -16.49 -11.38
CA SER A 613 22.98 -17.32 -11.69
C SER A 613 21.87 -17.26 -10.64
N SER A 614 20.64 -17.55 -11.08
CA SER A 614 19.43 -17.50 -10.26
C SER A 614 18.34 -18.43 -10.78
N LYS A 615 17.57 -19.03 -9.88
CA LYS A 615 16.48 -19.96 -10.16
C LYS A 615 15.18 -19.50 -9.50
N LEU A 616 14.08 -19.50 -10.25
CA LEU A 616 12.74 -19.26 -9.75
C LEU A 616 12.20 -20.54 -9.07
N ALA A 617 11.86 -20.41 -7.80
CA ALA A 617 11.26 -21.43 -6.94
C ALA A 617 9.76 -21.20 -6.77
N GLY A 618 9.05 -22.20 -6.22
CA GLY A 618 7.63 -22.06 -5.88
C GLY A 618 6.65 -22.47 -6.99
N PHE A 619 7.14 -22.87 -8.17
CA PHE A 619 6.32 -23.44 -9.24
C PHE A 619 5.43 -24.58 -8.72
N GLY A 620 4.18 -24.64 -9.16
CA GLY A 620 3.21 -25.65 -8.72
C GLY A 620 2.75 -25.56 -7.26
N THR A 621 3.42 -24.82 -6.37
CA THR A 621 3.18 -24.91 -4.92
C THR A 621 1.79 -24.42 -4.48
N ARG A 622 1.17 -23.48 -5.19
CA ARG A 622 -0.24 -23.07 -4.97
C ARG A 622 -1.25 -24.17 -5.37
N GLY A 623 -0.82 -25.20 -6.08
CA GLY A 623 -1.61 -26.40 -6.40
C GLY A 623 -1.64 -27.46 -5.30
N LEU A 624 -0.72 -27.40 -4.33
CA LEU A 624 -0.61 -28.36 -3.22
C LEU A 624 -1.66 -28.13 -2.11
N VAL A 625 -2.52 -27.12 -2.25
CA VAL A 625 -3.48 -26.65 -1.24
C VAL A 625 -4.86 -26.47 -1.87
N ALA A 626 -5.92 -26.86 -1.16
CA ALA A 626 -7.30 -26.70 -1.60
C ALA A 626 -7.64 -25.22 -1.87
N ALA A 627 -8.54 -24.94 -2.82
CA ALA A 627 -8.81 -23.57 -3.28
C ALA A 627 -9.24 -22.61 -2.16
N LYS A 628 -10.05 -23.11 -1.19
CA LYS A 628 -10.54 -22.36 -0.03
C LYS A 628 -9.42 -22.05 0.99
N GLU A 629 -8.49 -22.98 1.19
CA GLU A 629 -7.38 -22.88 2.15
C GLU A 629 -6.17 -22.09 1.64
N ARG A 630 -6.25 -21.55 0.42
CA ARG A 630 -5.22 -20.64 -0.10
C ARG A 630 -5.21 -19.36 0.72
N ARG A 631 -4.27 -19.27 1.67
CA ARG A 631 -3.96 -18.04 2.42
C ARG A 631 -3.94 -16.85 1.45
N ARG A 632 -4.82 -15.87 1.68
CA ARG A 632 -4.79 -14.61 0.94
C ARG A 632 -3.41 -13.95 1.15
N PRO A 633 -2.80 -13.35 0.12
CA PRO A 633 -1.52 -12.66 0.26
C PRO A 633 -1.64 -11.57 1.33
N GLY A 634 -0.61 -11.46 2.18
CA GLY A 634 -0.61 -10.55 3.33
C GLY A 634 0.64 -9.69 3.37
N GLY A 635 0.53 -8.49 3.96
CA GLY A 635 1.66 -7.59 4.11
C GLY A 635 2.24 -7.13 2.76
N VAL A 636 3.55 -7.35 2.56
CA VAL A 636 4.30 -6.92 1.35
C VAL A 636 3.86 -7.70 0.11
N ASP A 637 3.47 -8.96 0.28
CA ASP A 637 3.13 -9.93 -0.77
C ASP A 637 2.05 -9.40 -1.73
N VAL A 638 1.09 -8.65 -1.19
CA VAL A 638 -0.03 -8.04 -1.92
C VAL A 638 0.45 -7.13 -3.06
N ALA A 639 1.66 -6.56 -2.97
CA ALA A 639 2.20 -5.66 -3.99
C ALA A 639 2.49 -6.34 -5.34
N TYR A 640 2.76 -7.65 -5.34
CA TYR A 640 3.11 -8.43 -6.54
C TYR A 640 1.89 -9.07 -7.21
N VAL A 641 0.83 -9.32 -6.44
CA VAL A 641 -0.37 -10.01 -6.92
C VAL A 641 -1.19 -9.09 -7.81
N ASP A 642 -1.56 -9.60 -8.99
CA ASP A 642 -2.49 -8.97 -9.92
C ASP A 642 -3.84 -8.69 -9.24
N PRO A 643 -4.39 -7.45 -9.31
CA PRO A 643 -5.71 -7.12 -8.79
C PRO A 643 -6.83 -8.09 -9.22
N ARG A 644 -6.77 -8.63 -10.44
CA ARG A 644 -7.75 -9.62 -10.92
C ARG A 644 -7.57 -10.97 -10.24
N CYS A 645 -6.34 -11.48 -10.13
CA CYS A 645 -6.03 -12.67 -9.33
C CYS A 645 -6.38 -12.49 -7.82
N LEU A 646 -6.25 -11.28 -7.28
CA LEU A 646 -6.65 -10.95 -5.91
C LEU A 646 -8.17 -10.98 -5.72
N ALA A 647 -8.94 -10.64 -6.75
CA ALA A 647 -10.40 -10.68 -6.75
C ALA A 647 -10.96 -12.09 -7.03
N THR A 648 -10.38 -12.86 -7.96
CA THR A 648 -10.86 -14.20 -8.36
C THR A 648 -10.29 -15.34 -7.53
N GLY A 649 -9.11 -15.16 -6.91
CA GLY A 649 -8.39 -16.17 -6.13
C GLY A 649 -7.60 -17.21 -6.95
N GLU A 650 -7.77 -17.24 -8.29
CA GLU A 650 -7.05 -18.15 -9.19
C GLU A 650 -5.99 -17.38 -10.02
N PRO A 651 -4.75 -17.91 -10.13
CA PRO A 651 -3.69 -17.28 -10.90
C PRO A 651 -3.81 -17.59 -12.40
N THR A 652 -3.37 -16.63 -13.21
CA THR A 652 -3.36 -16.70 -14.69
C THR A 652 -1.94 -16.40 -15.21
N PRO A 653 -1.60 -16.74 -16.48
CA PRO A 653 -0.36 -16.29 -17.10
C PRO A 653 -0.17 -14.77 -17.04
N ARG A 654 -1.26 -14.00 -17.19
CA ARG A 654 -1.23 -12.54 -17.10
C ARG A 654 -0.88 -12.05 -15.69
N SER A 655 -1.27 -12.78 -14.65
CA SER A 655 -0.91 -12.48 -13.26
C SER A 655 0.57 -12.73 -12.95
N ASP A 656 1.20 -13.73 -13.57
CA ASP A 656 2.65 -13.95 -13.47
C ASP A 656 3.43 -12.85 -14.19
N VAL A 657 2.94 -12.37 -15.34
CA VAL A 657 3.53 -11.22 -16.05
C VAL A 657 3.40 -9.92 -15.23
N HIS A 658 2.25 -9.68 -14.59
CA HIS A 658 2.09 -8.57 -13.66
C HIS A 658 3.11 -8.64 -12.51
N ALA A 659 3.25 -9.80 -11.88
CA ALA A 659 4.18 -10.02 -10.78
C ALA A 659 5.66 -9.87 -11.21
N LEU A 660 6.03 -10.38 -12.39
CA LEU A 660 7.32 -10.11 -13.02
C LEU A 660 7.54 -8.61 -13.20
N GLY A 661 6.54 -7.86 -13.70
CA GLY A 661 6.61 -6.40 -13.84
C GLY A 661 6.95 -5.70 -12.53
N VAL A 662 6.34 -6.11 -11.41
CA VAL A 662 6.66 -5.55 -10.07
C VAL A 662 8.09 -5.91 -9.64
N VAL A 663 8.58 -7.12 -9.94
CA VAL A 663 9.97 -7.52 -9.70
C VAL A 663 10.95 -6.67 -10.54
N LEU A 664 10.67 -6.44 -11.82
CA LEU A 664 11.48 -5.55 -12.67
C LEU A 664 11.56 -4.14 -12.08
N LEU A 665 10.43 -3.55 -11.70
CA LEU A 665 10.38 -2.22 -11.11
C LEU A 665 11.18 -2.13 -9.80
N ARG A 666 11.15 -3.18 -8.96
CA ARG A 666 11.98 -3.25 -7.73
C ARG A 666 13.47 -3.39 -8.05
N LEU A 667 13.84 -4.22 -9.02
CA LEU A 667 15.24 -4.39 -9.46
C LEU A 667 15.83 -3.08 -10.01
N VAL A 668 15.06 -2.34 -10.83
CA VAL A 668 15.47 -1.06 -11.41
C VAL A 668 15.57 0.05 -10.36
N THR A 669 14.53 0.24 -9.54
CA THR A 669 14.47 1.39 -8.63
C THR A 669 15.24 1.17 -7.33
N GLY A 670 15.46 -0.08 -6.91
CA GLY A 670 15.98 -0.44 -5.60
C GLY A 670 15.02 -0.14 -4.44
N LYS A 671 13.76 0.24 -4.72
CA LYS A 671 12.77 0.68 -3.72
C LYS A 671 11.78 -0.46 -3.39
N PRO A 672 11.13 -0.47 -2.21
CA PRO A 672 10.07 -1.43 -1.89
C PRO A 672 8.95 -1.42 -2.94
N ALA A 673 8.31 -2.56 -3.19
CA ALA A 673 7.44 -2.77 -4.37
C ALA A 673 6.38 -1.67 -4.62
N PHE A 674 5.67 -1.20 -3.59
CA PHE A 674 4.71 -0.10 -3.71
C PHE A 674 5.37 1.24 -4.09
N GLU A 675 6.55 1.53 -3.54
CA GLU A 675 7.30 2.76 -3.83
C GLU A 675 7.98 2.70 -5.20
N ALA A 676 8.50 1.53 -5.59
CA ALA A 676 9.03 1.27 -6.93
C ALA A 676 7.98 1.53 -8.02
N ARG A 677 6.79 0.92 -7.85
CA ARG A 677 5.67 1.07 -8.79
C ARG A 677 5.05 2.47 -8.77
N LYS A 678 5.18 3.23 -7.67
CA LYS A 678 4.83 4.66 -7.66
C LYS A 678 5.87 5.49 -8.40
N ALA A 679 7.15 5.37 -8.02
CA ALA A 679 8.24 6.17 -8.59
C ALA A 679 8.38 6.01 -10.11
N ALA A 680 8.17 4.81 -10.63
CA ALA A 680 8.15 4.57 -12.07
C ALA A 680 6.97 5.24 -12.77
N ARG A 681 5.75 5.22 -12.19
CA ARG A 681 4.60 5.98 -12.75
C ARG A 681 4.82 7.49 -12.68
N ASP A 682 5.31 7.99 -11.55
CA ASP A 682 5.62 9.43 -11.37
C ASP A 682 6.64 9.89 -12.43
N ALA A 683 7.62 9.05 -12.78
CA ALA A 683 8.62 9.34 -13.82
C ALA A 683 8.08 9.20 -15.25
N ALA A 684 7.28 8.17 -15.53
CA ALA A 684 6.61 8.02 -16.83
C ALA A 684 5.62 9.18 -17.11
N ALA A 685 5.00 9.73 -16.05
CA ALA A 685 4.16 10.93 -16.11
C ALA A 685 4.96 12.25 -16.09
N GLY A 686 6.30 12.21 -16.19
CA GLY A 686 7.16 13.40 -16.22
C GLY A 686 7.18 14.23 -14.93
N SER A 687 6.64 13.71 -13.82
CA SER A 687 6.61 14.40 -12.52
C SER A 687 7.93 14.25 -11.73
N THR A 688 8.74 13.25 -12.06
CA THR A 688 10.13 13.08 -11.60
C THR A 688 11.02 12.66 -12.77
N PRO A 689 12.33 12.98 -12.77
CA PRO A 689 13.24 12.50 -13.80
C PRO A 689 13.62 11.03 -13.56
N TRP A 690 13.83 10.27 -14.65
CA TRP A 690 14.16 8.84 -14.57
C TRP A 690 15.40 8.54 -13.72
N HIS A 691 16.42 9.41 -13.71
CA HIS A 691 17.63 9.26 -12.88
C HIS A 691 17.41 9.40 -11.36
N GLU A 692 16.22 9.86 -10.92
CA GLU A 692 15.81 9.93 -9.51
C GLU A 692 14.86 8.76 -9.16
N ALA A 693 14.06 8.29 -10.13
CA ALA A 693 13.27 7.08 -10.00
C ALA A 693 14.16 5.83 -9.89
N VAL A 694 15.17 5.71 -10.75
CA VAL A 694 16.23 4.68 -10.75
C VAL A 694 17.24 5.00 -9.62
N GLY A 695 17.39 4.11 -8.65
CA GLY A 695 18.05 4.42 -7.36
C GLY A 695 19.58 4.55 -7.40
N HIS A 696 20.06 5.71 -6.94
CA HIS A 696 21.46 6.12 -6.70
C HIS A 696 22.58 5.06 -6.63
N ALA A 697 23.66 5.35 -7.37
CA ALA A 697 25.09 5.14 -7.06
C ALA A 697 25.64 3.74 -6.72
N GLY A 698 25.04 2.97 -5.80
CA GLY A 698 25.59 1.70 -5.33
C GLY A 698 25.50 0.56 -6.35
N ALA A 699 24.48 0.59 -7.23
CA ALA A 699 24.18 -0.50 -8.17
C ALA A 699 25.09 -0.59 -9.42
N GLY A 700 26.26 0.05 -9.41
CA GLY A 700 27.27 -0.09 -10.47
C GLY A 700 26.96 0.60 -11.80
N GLY A 701 26.28 1.75 -11.78
CA GLY A 701 26.17 2.63 -12.95
C GLY A 701 25.29 2.10 -14.09
N TRP A 702 24.02 1.79 -13.80
CA TRP A 702 23.00 1.54 -14.81
C TRP A 702 22.97 2.67 -15.87
N PRO A 703 23.02 2.37 -17.18
CA PRO A 703 22.70 3.35 -18.22
C PRO A 703 21.24 3.78 -18.06
N VAL A 704 20.98 5.09 -17.95
CA VAL A 704 19.63 5.62 -17.62
C VAL A 704 18.61 5.28 -18.70
N GLU A 705 19.05 5.17 -19.94
CA GLU A 705 18.27 4.77 -21.11
C GLU A 705 17.77 3.33 -20.95
N ARG A 706 18.68 2.37 -20.69
CA ARG A 706 18.33 0.96 -20.45
C ARG A 706 17.53 0.77 -19.15
N ALA A 707 17.81 1.58 -18.13
CA ALA A 707 17.02 1.61 -16.90
C ALA A 707 15.56 2.03 -17.17
N THR A 708 15.38 3.04 -18.02
CA THR A 708 14.08 3.55 -18.44
C THR A 708 13.34 2.52 -19.28
N GLU A 709 13.99 1.86 -20.24
CA GLU A 709 13.40 0.76 -21.04
C GLU A 709 12.87 -0.38 -20.14
N VAL A 710 13.70 -0.90 -19.22
CA VAL A 710 13.30 -1.99 -18.31
C VAL A 710 12.21 -1.53 -17.32
N ALA A 711 12.18 -0.26 -16.91
CA ALA A 711 11.11 0.27 -16.08
C ALA A 711 9.80 0.50 -16.84
N LEU A 712 9.84 0.98 -18.08
CA LEU A 712 8.67 1.13 -18.95
C LEU A 712 8.07 -0.24 -19.29
N LEU A 713 8.91 -1.23 -19.58
CA LEU A 713 8.51 -2.64 -19.68
C LEU A 713 7.85 -3.13 -18.38
N GLY A 714 8.48 -2.89 -17.22
CA GLY A 714 7.91 -3.23 -15.92
C GLY A 714 6.53 -2.60 -15.67
N LEU A 715 6.33 -1.35 -16.09
CA LEU A 715 5.03 -0.68 -16.09
C LEU A 715 4.03 -1.30 -17.07
N LYS A 716 4.45 -1.66 -18.29
CA LYS A 716 3.62 -2.33 -19.30
C LYS A 716 3.10 -3.68 -18.80
N CYS A 717 3.99 -4.51 -18.25
CA CYS A 717 3.61 -5.76 -17.58
C CYS A 717 2.66 -5.52 -16.39
N CYS A 718 2.86 -4.41 -15.65
CA CYS A 718 2.03 -3.95 -14.53
C CYS A 718 0.72 -3.25 -14.93
N ALA A 719 0.45 -3.00 -16.21
CA ALA A 719 -0.88 -2.54 -16.65
C ALA A 719 -1.88 -3.70 -16.46
N GLY A 720 -3.12 -3.37 -16.16
CA GLY A 720 -4.24 -4.30 -16.21
C GLY A 720 -5.19 -3.87 -17.33
N ASP A 721 -5.96 -4.82 -17.85
CA ASP A 721 -6.86 -4.63 -19.00
C ASP A 721 -8.13 -3.79 -18.62
N GLU A 722 -7.98 -2.82 -17.72
CA GLU A 722 -8.97 -1.79 -17.32
C GLU A 722 -8.73 -0.45 -18.05
N ASP A 723 -7.55 -0.27 -18.66
CA ASP A 723 -7.26 0.84 -19.59
C ASP A 723 -7.70 0.51 -21.04
N GLU A 724 -8.29 -0.67 -21.31
CA GLU A 724 -8.55 -1.20 -22.67
C GLU A 724 -9.94 -0.88 -23.27
N ASP A 725 -10.77 -0.05 -22.61
CA ASP A 725 -12.08 0.38 -23.14
C ASP A 725 -11.99 1.28 -24.42
N VAL A 726 -10.78 1.55 -24.93
CA VAL A 726 -10.55 2.32 -26.17
C VAL A 726 -9.58 1.58 -27.11
N ALA A 727 -10.15 0.90 -28.10
CA ALA A 727 -9.51 0.09 -29.14
C ALA A 727 -8.89 -1.24 -28.63
N GLY A 728 -9.55 -2.35 -28.96
CA GLY A 728 -9.20 -3.69 -28.46
C GLY A 728 -7.96 -4.30 -29.11
N GLY A 729 -7.23 -5.08 -28.31
CA GLY A 729 -6.01 -5.78 -28.74
C GLY A 729 -4.97 -5.91 -27.63
N GLY A 730 -5.40 -6.15 -26.38
CA GLY A 730 -4.51 -6.31 -25.23
C GLY A 730 -3.38 -7.30 -25.48
N ALA A 731 -2.15 -6.90 -25.15
CA ALA A 731 -0.96 -7.69 -25.40
C ALA A 731 -0.99 -8.99 -24.57
N THR A 732 -0.84 -10.14 -25.23
CA THR A 732 -0.92 -11.45 -24.56
C THR A 732 0.25 -11.64 -23.60
N ALA A 733 0.10 -12.54 -22.62
CA ALA A 733 1.18 -12.87 -21.70
C ALA A 733 2.43 -13.39 -22.46
N GLU A 734 2.25 -14.08 -23.58
CA GLU A 734 3.31 -14.56 -24.47
C GLU A 734 4.05 -13.38 -25.14
N GLN A 735 3.29 -12.44 -25.73
CA GLN A 735 3.85 -11.25 -26.39
C GLN A 735 4.65 -10.39 -25.40
N LEU A 736 4.10 -10.17 -24.20
CA LEU A 736 4.77 -9.40 -23.15
C LEU A 736 6.03 -10.10 -22.62
N LEU A 737 6.06 -11.44 -22.56
CA LEU A 737 7.24 -12.20 -22.14
C LEU A 737 8.34 -12.24 -23.19
N GLU A 738 8.01 -12.34 -24.49
CA GLU A 738 9.03 -12.33 -25.54
C GLU A 738 9.59 -10.92 -25.78
N GLU A 739 8.75 -9.87 -25.69
CA GLU A 739 9.20 -8.47 -25.63
C GLU A 739 10.10 -8.23 -24.41
N ALA A 740 9.69 -8.69 -23.23
CA ALA A 740 10.48 -8.58 -22.01
C ALA A 740 11.84 -9.29 -22.14
N ARG A 741 11.85 -10.50 -22.71
CA ARG A 741 13.05 -11.28 -22.96
C ARG A 741 14.04 -10.52 -23.85
N GLY A 742 13.60 -9.98 -24.99
CA GLY A 742 14.46 -9.22 -25.91
C GLY A 742 15.04 -7.95 -25.27
N VAL A 743 14.23 -7.19 -24.53
CA VAL A 743 14.69 -5.99 -23.79
C VAL A 743 15.70 -6.38 -22.70
N LEU A 744 15.44 -7.44 -21.94
CA LEU A 744 16.31 -7.90 -20.86
C LEU A 744 17.61 -8.53 -21.37
N GLU A 745 17.60 -9.19 -22.52
CA GLU A 745 18.80 -9.71 -23.19
C GLU A 745 19.69 -8.54 -23.68
N ALA A 746 19.10 -7.57 -24.40
CA ALA A 746 19.80 -6.37 -24.84
C ALA A 746 20.36 -5.53 -23.68
N ALA A 747 19.65 -5.49 -22.54
CA ALA A 747 20.12 -4.86 -21.32
C ALA A 747 21.26 -5.67 -20.64
N THR A 748 21.19 -7.01 -20.65
CA THR A 748 22.26 -7.88 -20.11
C THR A 748 23.55 -7.78 -20.90
N MET A 749 23.47 -7.58 -22.23
CA MET A 749 24.65 -7.35 -23.08
C MET A 749 25.19 -5.91 -23.04
N ALA A 750 24.50 -4.97 -22.38
CA ALA A 750 24.90 -3.57 -22.29
C ALA A 750 26.01 -3.36 -21.24
N ALA A 751 27.27 -3.54 -21.67
CA ALA A 751 28.45 -3.30 -20.85
C ALA A 751 28.50 -1.84 -20.31
N PRO A 752 28.85 -1.64 -19.02
CA PRO A 752 28.90 -0.31 -18.42
C PRO A 752 29.97 0.56 -19.10
N GLY A 753 29.61 1.80 -19.43
CA GLY A 753 30.54 2.81 -19.98
C GLY A 753 30.56 3.01 -21.49
N ARG A 754 29.79 2.24 -22.29
CA ARG A 754 29.60 2.57 -23.73
C ARG A 754 28.39 3.48 -23.92
N THR A 755 28.62 4.74 -24.27
CA THR A 755 27.56 5.68 -24.65
C THR A 755 27.01 5.38 -26.05
N TRP A 756 25.71 5.64 -26.24
CA TRP A 756 24.93 5.37 -27.47
C TRP A 756 25.57 5.91 -28.76
N SER A 757 26.28 7.03 -28.66
CA SER A 757 26.99 7.70 -29.77
C SER A 757 27.87 6.75 -30.60
N SER A 758 28.53 5.77 -29.97
CA SER A 758 29.41 4.81 -30.67
C SER A 758 28.67 3.73 -31.45
N LEU A 759 27.36 3.57 -31.25
CA LEU A 759 26.51 2.62 -32.00
C LEU A 759 25.78 3.33 -33.15
N SER A 760 25.32 4.57 -32.96
CA SER A 760 24.67 5.35 -34.02
C SER A 760 25.60 5.64 -35.21
N SER A 761 26.93 5.63 -35.02
CA SER A 761 27.90 5.76 -36.13
C SER A 761 28.00 4.52 -37.04
N ALA A 762 27.40 3.38 -36.66
CA ALA A 762 27.40 2.14 -37.45
C ALA A 762 26.03 1.79 -38.06
N SER A 763 24.94 2.40 -37.59
CA SER A 763 23.56 2.09 -37.98
C SER A 763 22.86 3.32 -38.58
N GLY A 764 23.27 3.69 -39.80
CA GLY A 764 22.93 4.96 -40.45
C GLY A 764 22.32 4.87 -41.85
N ALA A 765 21.79 3.72 -42.25
CA ALA A 765 20.97 3.54 -43.46
C ALA A 765 19.88 2.49 -43.17
N GLY A 766 18.68 2.66 -43.72
CA GLY A 766 17.51 1.83 -43.41
C GLY A 766 16.93 1.06 -44.60
N SER A 767 15.83 0.36 -44.31
CA SER A 767 15.02 -0.50 -45.20
C SER A 767 15.58 -1.89 -45.56
N GLU A 768 14.78 -2.89 -45.19
CA GLU A 768 14.48 -4.14 -45.93
C GLU A 768 15.57 -5.21 -46.21
N SER A 769 15.25 -6.44 -45.76
CA SER A 769 15.68 -7.73 -46.32
C SER A 769 17.15 -8.18 -46.27
N GLY A 770 17.51 -8.86 -45.16
CA GLY A 770 18.46 -9.98 -45.18
C GLY A 770 19.96 -9.64 -45.13
N GLY A 771 20.79 -10.57 -44.62
CA GLY A 771 22.26 -10.42 -44.63
C GLY A 771 23.05 -11.04 -43.47
N GLY A 772 22.38 -11.57 -42.43
CA GLY A 772 23.07 -12.29 -41.36
C GLY A 772 23.75 -13.57 -41.88
N ALA A 773 25.02 -13.77 -41.52
CA ALA A 773 25.74 -14.99 -41.87
C ALA A 773 25.07 -16.21 -41.21
N PRO A 774 24.76 -17.29 -41.97
CA PRO A 774 24.25 -18.53 -41.40
C PRO A 774 25.14 -19.05 -40.25
N SER A 775 24.53 -19.52 -39.17
CA SER A 775 25.25 -19.86 -37.93
C SER A 775 26.32 -20.96 -38.10
N TYR A 776 26.16 -21.85 -39.08
CA TYR A 776 27.14 -22.88 -39.43
C TYR A 776 28.39 -22.34 -40.16
N PHE A 777 28.42 -21.07 -40.56
CA PHE A 777 29.64 -20.39 -41.01
C PHE A 777 30.41 -19.72 -39.86
N LEU A 778 29.82 -19.62 -38.66
CA LEU A 778 30.44 -18.95 -37.51
C LEU A 778 31.32 -19.93 -36.73
N CYS A 779 32.54 -19.48 -36.38
CA CYS A 779 33.44 -20.23 -35.53
C CYS A 779 32.82 -20.44 -34.13
N PRO A 780 32.76 -21.68 -33.61
CA PRO A 780 32.22 -21.91 -32.27
C PRO A 780 32.96 -21.19 -31.15
N ILE A 781 34.26 -20.93 -31.30
CA ILE A 781 35.09 -20.21 -30.32
C ILE A 781 34.92 -18.69 -30.50
N LEU A 782 35.27 -18.17 -31.69
CA LEU A 782 35.36 -16.72 -31.95
C LEU A 782 34.00 -16.04 -32.21
N LYS A 783 32.96 -16.81 -32.58
CA LYS A 783 31.66 -16.35 -33.10
C LYS A 783 31.71 -15.49 -34.38
N GLU A 784 32.88 -15.28 -34.99
CA GLU A 784 33.06 -14.69 -36.32
C GLU A 784 32.91 -15.71 -37.47
N VAL A 785 32.64 -15.24 -38.70
CA VAL A 785 32.65 -16.08 -39.91
C VAL A 785 34.04 -16.66 -40.17
N MET A 786 34.12 -17.99 -40.32
CA MET A 786 35.38 -18.70 -40.49
C MET A 786 36.13 -18.34 -41.79
N ARG A 787 37.46 -18.37 -41.74
CA ARG A 787 38.40 -17.98 -42.80
C ARG A 787 39.23 -19.20 -43.24
N ASP A 788 39.82 -19.90 -42.29
CA ASP A 788 40.44 -21.23 -42.43
C ASP A 788 39.66 -22.25 -41.58
N PRO A 789 38.44 -22.67 -42.01
CA PRO A 789 37.67 -23.66 -41.26
C PRO A 789 38.35 -25.04 -41.29
N GLN A 790 38.56 -25.63 -40.12
CA GLN A 790 39.18 -26.96 -39.93
C GLN A 790 38.39 -27.79 -38.91
N ILE A 791 38.29 -29.10 -39.16
CA ILE A 791 37.55 -30.07 -38.36
C ILE A 791 38.49 -30.66 -37.31
N ALA A 792 38.09 -30.70 -36.04
CA ALA A 792 38.83 -31.40 -34.98
C ALA A 792 38.35 -32.86 -34.83
N GLY A 793 39.01 -33.64 -33.97
CA GLY A 793 38.70 -35.06 -33.75
C GLY A 793 37.28 -35.36 -33.22
N ASP A 794 36.53 -34.34 -32.79
CA ASP A 794 35.11 -34.43 -32.40
C ASP A 794 34.14 -34.31 -33.60
N GLY A 795 34.63 -34.02 -34.80
CA GLY A 795 33.83 -33.76 -36.00
C GLY A 795 33.27 -32.33 -36.12
N PHE A 796 33.52 -31.46 -35.14
CA PHE A 796 33.11 -30.05 -35.21
C PHE A 796 34.14 -29.21 -35.97
N THR A 797 33.67 -28.19 -36.68
CA THR A 797 34.52 -27.28 -37.46
C THR A 797 34.74 -25.97 -36.72
N TYR A 798 35.99 -25.54 -36.64
CA TYR A 798 36.46 -24.37 -35.92
C TYR A 798 37.35 -23.50 -36.83
N GLU A 799 37.69 -22.29 -36.37
CA GLU A 799 38.72 -21.48 -37.02
C GLU A 799 40.09 -22.08 -36.70
N ALA A 800 40.92 -22.29 -37.72
CA ALA A 800 42.23 -22.91 -37.58
C ALA A 800 43.12 -22.29 -36.50
N GLU A 801 43.19 -20.96 -36.44
CA GLU A 801 44.06 -20.24 -35.51
C GLU A 801 43.56 -20.42 -34.07
N ALA A 802 42.26 -20.20 -33.83
CA ALA A 802 41.66 -20.36 -32.51
C ALA A 802 41.72 -21.80 -31.98
N MET A 803 41.55 -22.81 -32.84
CA MET A 803 41.63 -24.21 -32.41
C MET A 803 43.08 -24.66 -32.13
N ARG A 804 44.07 -24.13 -32.87
CA ARG A 804 45.49 -24.37 -32.56
C ARG A 804 45.94 -23.64 -31.30
N GLU A 805 45.41 -22.46 -31.01
CA GLU A 805 45.65 -21.74 -29.74
C GLU A 805 45.03 -22.47 -28.54
N TRP A 806 43.81 -23.02 -28.71
CA TRP A 806 43.16 -23.86 -27.71
C TRP A 806 43.97 -25.12 -27.37
N LEU A 807 44.38 -25.90 -28.38
CA LEU A 807 45.24 -27.07 -28.17
C LEU A 807 46.62 -26.68 -27.63
N GLY A 808 47.21 -25.60 -28.16
CA GLY A 808 48.54 -25.10 -27.79
C GLY A 808 48.63 -24.49 -26.38
N SER A 809 47.50 -24.12 -25.78
CA SER A 809 47.42 -23.69 -24.38
C SER A 809 47.28 -24.87 -23.39
N GLY A 810 47.24 -26.11 -23.89
CA GLY A 810 47.26 -27.33 -23.08
C GLY A 810 45.89 -27.96 -22.81
N HIS A 811 44.84 -27.53 -23.51
CA HIS A 811 43.53 -28.16 -23.46
C HIS A 811 43.45 -29.34 -24.44
N ASP A 812 43.03 -30.51 -23.97
CA ASP A 812 42.79 -31.72 -24.76
C ASP A 812 41.28 -32.00 -24.99
N THR A 813 40.42 -31.01 -24.73
CA THR A 813 38.96 -31.13 -24.84
C THR A 813 38.37 -30.32 -26.00
N SER A 814 37.21 -30.74 -26.48
CA SER A 814 36.38 -30.07 -27.48
C SER A 814 35.77 -28.76 -26.93
N PRO A 815 36.00 -27.59 -27.55
CA PRO A 815 35.36 -26.33 -27.13
C PRO A 815 33.82 -26.33 -27.23
N MET A 816 33.22 -27.22 -28.03
CA MET A 816 31.76 -27.33 -28.19
C MET A 816 31.09 -28.31 -27.24
N THR A 817 31.77 -29.40 -26.87
CA THR A 817 31.17 -30.49 -26.06
C THR A 817 31.80 -30.67 -24.69
N ASN A 818 32.96 -30.04 -24.45
CA ASN A 818 33.82 -30.23 -23.27
C ASN A 818 34.24 -31.70 -23.02
N LEU A 819 34.13 -32.57 -24.03
CA LEU A 819 34.63 -33.94 -24.02
C LEU A 819 36.07 -33.99 -24.54
N LYS A 820 36.87 -34.95 -24.07
CA LYS A 820 38.24 -35.15 -24.56
C LYS A 820 38.26 -35.48 -26.05
N LEU A 821 39.14 -34.83 -26.81
CA LEU A 821 39.31 -35.04 -28.24
C LEU A 821 39.98 -36.40 -28.52
N PRO A 822 39.52 -37.19 -29.50
CA PRO A 822 40.17 -38.42 -29.92
C PRO A 822 41.56 -38.21 -30.54
N THR A 823 41.76 -37.06 -31.20
CA THR A 823 43.00 -36.67 -31.90
C THR A 823 43.14 -35.15 -31.93
N ASP A 824 44.37 -34.66 -31.78
CA ASP A 824 44.73 -33.23 -31.88
C ASP A 824 44.97 -32.77 -33.33
N GLU A 825 44.92 -33.69 -34.30
CA GLU A 825 45.05 -33.39 -35.73
C GLU A 825 43.80 -32.64 -36.25
N LEU A 826 44.03 -31.53 -36.97
CA LEU A 826 42.98 -30.70 -37.56
C LEU A 826 42.92 -30.90 -39.08
N LEU A 827 41.74 -31.27 -39.59
CA LEU A 827 41.52 -31.57 -41.01
C LEU A 827 40.87 -30.37 -41.74
N PRO A 828 41.47 -29.82 -42.83
CA PRO A 828 40.90 -28.66 -43.51
C PRO A 828 39.49 -28.90 -44.11
N ASN A 829 38.50 -28.14 -43.67
CA ASN A 829 37.13 -28.21 -44.20
C ASN A 829 37.02 -27.38 -45.49
N HIS A 830 37.54 -27.92 -46.60
CA HIS A 830 37.52 -27.26 -47.90
C HIS A 830 36.10 -26.99 -48.42
N ALA A 831 35.13 -27.86 -48.13
CA ALA A 831 33.74 -27.70 -48.54
C ALA A 831 33.07 -26.50 -47.86
N LEU A 832 33.19 -26.38 -46.52
CA LEU A 832 32.65 -25.24 -45.79
C LEU A 832 33.35 -23.93 -46.19
N ARG A 833 34.65 -23.98 -46.47
CA ARG A 833 35.41 -22.82 -46.97
C ARG A 833 34.92 -22.33 -48.32
N ALA A 834 34.64 -23.23 -49.25
CA ALA A 834 34.07 -22.89 -50.55
C ALA A 834 32.67 -22.27 -50.39
N ALA A 835 31.80 -22.87 -49.56
CA ALA A 835 30.46 -22.32 -49.27
C ALA A 835 30.51 -20.92 -48.62
N ILE A 836 31.46 -20.68 -47.69
CA ILE A 836 31.69 -19.35 -47.10
C ILE A 836 32.18 -18.36 -48.15
N GLN A 837 33.07 -18.76 -49.07
CA GLN A 837 33.56 -17.90 -50.13
C GLN A 837 32.44 -17.54 -51.13
N GLU A 838 31.62 -18.51 -51.55
CA GLU A 838 30.47 -18.30 -52.42
C GLU A 838 29.40 -17.40 -51.75
N TRP A 839 29.10 -17.63 -50.48
CA TRP A 839 28.22 -16.75 -49.69
C TRP A 839 28.78 -15.32 -49.59
N ARG A 840 30.09 -15.15 -49.38
CA ARG A 840 30.72 -13.82 -49.35
C ARG A 840 30.67 -13.15 -50.72
N HIS A 841 30.89 -13.87 -51.80
CA HIS A 841 30.81 -13.32 -53.16
C HIS A 841 29.38 -12.95 -53.60
N THR A 842 28.37 -13.68 -53.15
CA THR A 842 26.96 -13.34 -53.38
C THR A 842 26.45 -12.21 -52.48
N THR A 843 27.05 -12.01 -51.30
CA THR A 843 26.66 -10.98 -50.33
C THR A 843 27.46 -9.67 -50.46
N THR A 844 28.54 -9.62 -51.26
CA THR A 844 29.28 -8.37 -51.56
C THR A 844 28.89 -7.80 -52.93
N PRO A 845 28.34 -6.57 -53.02
CA PRO A 845 28.06 -5.92 -54.30
C PRO A 845 29.36 -5.62 -55.06
N GLY A 846 29.58 -6.32 -56.17
CA GLY A 846 30.77 -6.13 -57.00
C GLY A 846 30.74 -4.80 -57.76
N THR A 847 31.75 -3.95 -57.56
CA THR A 847 31.99 -2.77 -58.40
C THR A 847 32.54 -3.18 -59.78
N SER A 848 31.68 -3.66 -60.65
CA SER A 848 32.01 -3.98 -62.04
C SER A 848 31.74 -2.78 -62.97
N SER A 849 32.83 -2.22 -63.52
CA SER A 849 32.75 -1.22 -64.58
C SER A 849 32.27 -1.86 -65.90
N ALA A 850 31.11 -1.47 -66.41
CA ALA A 850 30.59 -1.90 -67.70
C ALA A 850 30.25 -0.69 -68.59
N SER A 851 31.19 -0.33 -69.46
CA SER A 851 31.00 0.61 -70.57
C SER A 851 30.48 -0.09 -71.84
N SER A 852 29.88 0.68 -72.77
CA SER A 852 29.26 0.25 -74.04
C SER A 852 27.85 -0.34 -73.85
N ASP A 853 26.77 0.32 -74.26
CA ASP A 853 26.40 0.73 -75.63
C ASP A 853 26.27 -0.46 -76.61
N ARG A 854 25.09 -0.53 -77.25
CA ARG A 854 24.71 -1.20 -78.53
C ARG A 854 24.24 -2.66 -78.61
N PHE A 855 23.13 -2.76 -79.35
CA PHE A 855 22.54 -3.90 -80.10
C PHE A 855 22.08 -5.12 -79.28
N HIS A 856 21.02 -5.83 -79.68
CA HIS A 856 20.32 -5.76 -80.98
C HIS A 856 18.78 -5.75 -80.84
#